data_AF-A0A8H4NLJ1-F1
#
_entry.id   AF-A0A8H4NLJ1-F1
#
_cell.length_a   1.000
_cell.length_b   1.000
_cell.length_c   1.000
_cell.angle_alpha   90.00
_cell.angle_beta   90.00
_cell.angle_gamma   90.00
#
_symmetry.space_group_name_H-M   'P 1'
#
loop_
_entity.id
_entity.type
_entity.pdbx_description
1 polymer ?
#
loop_
_entity_poly.entity_id
_entity_poly.type
_entity_poly.pdbx_seq_one_letter_code
_entity_poly.pdbx_strand_id
1 'polypeptide(L)'
;MWSSNTMPALPIVLSALSLLPFTSATVPLEGLGRDSYPVPCAQACTWAVPRTLECPEYAGMTAEERAEAYPSPACYANDTSYLTTIAYCIDKHCEKGIAPWKIENFWETLMIYEGPLPRYSYPEALALVKTIPKVMVPEETVLNRTILIDDDAYLGQINGVNQYRIVAKNESVYSLVVFVTCVLIPIAFSFLRFLPIPTTIRSKFYAYVIDPPAWGKKHSVPTLGLGMVPTRGQAIFILYIIAINIVATLEGYPNPTPNGLYPERHYQLMRFIGNRAGAIAFANIPVVVLYAGRNSILLRLTNWSYSTFLLLHRWTATICVLQVALHSLLWLQIMVEAHSHAEVVKIPYWYTGIAGTLLFCLLIPFSMLPVRKIMYEVFLILHIGLTVGALVGSWYHIVYLYQDTSGFEIWLLVAFGLWGLERFLRILRISRYGIKKAYVTRVDDKYLRLDIPDVDAQGHCYAYFPTLSWRVWENHPFSIVNCSKGQLGGESEVSCSSYHTHSESDGAISPTEAAHSKEMGVATSNARQISPSYNKIRPGITLFVQPLKGMTAKLLKKADTGIPVPVLIESSYGHHHYSDLVPTPEYPNTLVISGGVGIAGVLSCLQTSLSMFARPMGTTKLFWGVKQHGLVDVVKSMIVGGDVSEEKGDGRASNWGHIETHVSIGERMDIKQVLTKELENAVEGTTVIVCGPLGMCDDARNICSGLARHGVPVRYVEESFTW
;
A
#
# COMPACT_ATOMS: atom_id res chain seq x y z
N MET A 1 23.05 -29.41 14.88
CA MET A 1 22.24 -28.99 16.05
C MET A 1 22.72 -27.62 16.51
N TRP A 2 22.45 -26.57 15.73
CA TRP A 2 22.79 -25.17 16.06
C TRP A 2 21.51 -24.33 16.01
N SER A 3 21.44 -23.32 16.86
CA SER A 3 20.22 -22.72 17.39
C SER A 3 19.45 -21.83 16.42
N SER A 4 18.12 -21.87 16.55
CA SER A 4 17.21 -20.81 16.17
C SER A 4 17.60 -19.46 16.78
N ASN A 5 18.06 -18.53 15.95
CA ASN A 5 18.21 -17.07 16.18
C ASN A 5 18.92 -16.49 14.93
N THR A 6 18.58 -15.35 14.34
CA THR A 6 17.46 -14.40 14.52
C THR A 6 17.12 -13.80 13.15
N MET A 7 15.83 -13.62 12.83
CA MET A 7 15.46 -12.53 11.92
C MET A 7 15.67 -11.23 12.68
N PRO A 8 16.18 -10.11 12.11
CA PRO A 8 16.18 -8.83 12.81
C PRO A 8 14.88 -8.05 12.58
N ALA A 9 14.31 -8.09 11.37
CA ALA A 9 13.09 -7.33 11.05
C ALA A 9 11.82 -7.91 11.69
N LEU A 10 11.69 -9.24 11.79
CA LEU A 10 10.50 -9.86 12.37
C LEU A 10 10.36 -9.60 13.89
N PRO A 11 11.39 -9.75 14.76
CA PRO A 11 11.28 -9.35 16.16
C PRO A 11 11.26 -7.84 16.34
N ILE A 12 11.86 -7.00 15.49
CA ILE A 12 11.63 -5.54 15.60
C ILE A 12 10.16 -5.21 15.35
N VAL A 13 9.52 -5.85 14.35
CA VAL A 13 8.08 -5.66 14.08
C VAL A 13 7.20 -6.35 15.13
N LEU A 14 7.54 -7.54 15.62
CA LEU A 14 6.78 -8.25 16.67
C LEU A 14 6.95 -7.59 18.04
N SER A 15 8.12 -7.07 18.37
CA SER A 15 8.35 -6.28 19.59
C SER A 15 7.70 -4.90 19.51
N ALA A 16 7.64 -4.28 18.32
CA ALA A 16 6.82 -3.09 18.11
C ALA A 16 5.31 -3.40 18.21
N LEU A 17 4.86 -4.56 17.70
CA LEU A 17 3.48 -5.03 17.89
C LEU A 17 3.18 -5.38 19.36
N SER A 18 4.16 -5.84 20.15
CA SER A 18 3.99 -6.04 21.61
C SER A 18 4.10 -4.74 22.42
N LEU A 19 4.48 -3.62 21.79
CA LEU A 19 4.41 -2.27 22.36
C LEU A 19 3.11 -1.55 22.01
N LEU A 20 2.27 -2.13 21.14
CA LEU A 20 0.90 -1.67 20.96
C LEU A 20 0.05 -2.29 22.08
N PRO A 21 -0.61 -1.48 22.94
CA PRO A 21 -1.63 -2.02 23.83
C PRO A 21 -2.76 -2.59 22.97
N PHE A 22 -3.25 -3.78 23.33
CA PHE A 22 -4.46 -4.35 22.73
C PHE A 22 -5.69 -3.59 23.23
N THR A 23 -5.87 -2.35 22.78
CA THR A 23 -7.12 -1.62 22.97
C THR A 23 -8.15 -2.19 22.00
N SER A 24 -9.30 -2.61 22.53
CA SER A 24 -10.46 -2.87 21.69
C SER A 24 -10.98 -1.53 21.20
N ALA A 25 -10.96 -1.30 19.88
CA ALA A 25 -11.62 -0.15 19.25
C ALA A 25 -13.14 -0.21 19.50
N THR A 26 -13.54 0.34 20.64
CA THR A 26 -14.92 0.32 21.17
C THR A 26 -15.58 1.69 21.06
N VAL A 27 -14.80 2.76 20.89
CA VAL A 27 -15.28 4.13 20.75
C VAL A 27 -15.59 4.42 19.27
N PRO A 28 -16.85 4.68 18.89
CA PRO A 28 -17.18 5.07 17.52
C PRO A 28 -16.69 6.47 17.17
N LEU A 29 -16.60 6.76 15.86
CA LEU A 29 -16.31 8.10 15.37
C LEU A 29 -17.44 9.08 15.72
N GLU A 30 -17.06 10.34 15.99
CA GLU A 30 -17.99 11.41 16.38
C GLU A 30 -19.06 11.65 15.31
N GLY A 31 -20.33 11.70 15.71
CA GLY A 31 -21.48 11.79 14.81
C GLY A 31 -21.87 10.49 14.10
N LEU A 32 -21.18 9.37 14.36
CA LEU A 32 -21.38 8.05 13.75
C LEU A 32 -21.39 6.93 14.81
N GLY A 33 -22.36 7.01 15.73
CA GLY A 33 -22.49 6.11 16.88
C GLY A 33 -22.00 6.72 18.20
N ARG A 34 -21.24 7.82 18.13
CA ARG A 34 -20.87 8.68 19.24
C ARG A 34 -21.47 10.07 19.07
N ASP A 35 -21.85 10.71 20.18
CA ASP A 35 -22.16 12.14 20.26
C ASP A 35 -21.55 12.65 21.57
N SER A 36 -20.50 13.47 21.47
CA SER A 36 -19.80 14.02 22.64
C SER A 36 -20.60 15.09 23.38
N TYR A 37 -21.69 15.58 22.78
CA TYR A 37 -22.58 16.59 23.36
C TYR A 37 -24.05 16.16 23.22
N PRO A 38 -24.47 15.05 23.87
CA PRO A 38 -25.76 14.41 23.65
C PRO A 38 -26.95 15.23 24.17
N VAL A 39 -26.70 16.22 25.05
CA VAL A 39 -27.70 17.18 25.55
C VAL A 39 -27.15 18.61 25.35
N PRO A 40 -27.26 19.18 24.14
CA PRO A 40 -26.59 20.44 23.79
C PRO A 40 -27.02 21.63 24.65
N CYS A 41 -28.30 21.71 25.02
CA CYS A 41 -28.84 22.76 25.87
C CYS A 41 -28.23 22.74 27.28
N ALA A 42 -28.02 21.55 27.85
CA ALA A 42 -27.39 21.40 29.15
C ALA A 42 -25.89 21.72 29.08
N GLN A 43 -25.19 21.31 28.01
CA GLN A 43 -23.80 21.71 27.78
C GLN A 43 -23.66 23.24 27.62
N ALA A 44 -24.58 23.88 26.90
CA ALA A 44 -24.59 25.33 26.75
C ALA A 44 -24.75 26.04 28.10
N CYS A 45 -25.61 25.51 28.98
CA CYS A 45 -25.72 25.98 30.36
C CYS A 45 -24.39 25.85 31.13
N THR A 46 -23.72 24.70 31.14
CA THR A 46 -22.44 24.54 31.86
C THR A 46 -21.33 25.46 31.34
N TRP A 47 -21.38 25.84 30.07
CA TRP A 47 -20.45 26.79 29.45
C TRP A 47 -20.84 28.26 29.66
N ALA A 48 -22.11 28.54 29.95
CA ALA A 48 -22.60 29.89 30.25
C ALA A 48 -22.47 30.28 31.74
N VAL A 49 -22.40 29.30 32.66
CA VAL A 49 -22.18 29.58 34.10
C VAL A 49 -20.74 30.08 34.34
N PRO A 50 -20.55 31.21 35.07
CA PRO A 50 -19.23 31.68 35.47
C PRO A 50 -18.43 30.65 36.27
N ARG A 51 -17.10 30.65 36.07
CA ARG A 51 -16.16 29.73 36.72
C ARG A 51 -15.52 30.31 37.99
N THR A 52 -15.98 31.46 38.46
CA THR A 52 -15.44 32.17 39.63
C THR A 52 -16.07 31.66 40.93
N LEU A 53 -15.64 30.48 41.36
CA LEU A 53 -16.08 29.83 42.61
C LEU A 53 -15.13 30.10 43.77
N GLU A 54 -15.64 30.14 45.00
CA GLU A 54 -14.81 30.14 46.22
C GLU A 54 -14.59 28.69 46.68
N CYS A 55 -13.51 28.08 46.19
CA CYS A 55 -13.16 26.70 46.47
C CYS A 55 -12.37 26.57 47.79
N PRO A 56 -12.62 25.53 48.62
CA PRO A 56 -11.85 25.30 49.85
C PRO A 56 -10.34 25.15 49.64
N GLU A 57 -9.92 24.69 48.46
CA GLU A 57 -8.52 24.57 48.03
C GLU A 57 -7.82 25.93 47.83
N TYR A 58 -8.56 27.04 47.78
CA TYR A 58 -8.00 28.40 47.71
C TYR A 58 -7.70 29.01 49.09
N ALA A 59 -7.88 28.24 50.17
CA ALA A 59 -7.56 28.65 51.52
C ALA A 59 -6.03 28.81 51.69
N GLY A 60 -5.58 30.04 51.91
CA GLY A 60 -4.16 30.37 52.08
C GLY A 60 -3.41 30.78 50.81
N MET A 61 -4.06 30.73 49.64
CA MET A 61 -3.54 31.35 48.41
C MET A 61 -3.62 32.88 48.50
N THR A 62 -2.67 33.57 47.88
CA THR A 62 -2.74 35.01 47.63
C THR A 62 -3.87 35.35 46.65
N ALA A 63 -4.24 36.64 46.57
CA ALA A 63 -5.26 37.09 45.63
C ALA A 63 -4.83 36.90 44.16
N GLU A 64 -3.53 36.98 43.88
CA GLU A 64 -2.93 36.76 42.56
C GLU A 64 -2.96 35.27 42.19
N GLU A 65 -2.48 34.38 43.06
CA GLU A 65 -2.59 32.93 42.86
C GLU A 65 -4.04 32.46 42.70
N ARG A 66 -4.98 33.04 43.46
CA ARG A 66 -6.42 32.74 43.34
C ARG A 66 -7.02 33.21 42.02
N ALA A 67 -6.56 34.33 41.46
CA ALA A 67 -7.03 34.84 40.17
C ALA A 67 -6.57 33.98 38.99
N GLU A 68 -5.44 33.28 39.13
CA GLU A 68 -4.92 32.33 38.15
C GLU A 68 -5.38 30.88 38.41
N ALA A 69 -5.84 30.55 39.62
CA ALA A 69 -6.31 29.23 40.00
C ALA A 69 -7.64 28.86 39.31
N TYR A 70 -7.71 27.61 38.85
CA TYR A 70 -8.89 27.06 38.19
C TYR A 70 -9.60 26.05 39.12
N PRO A 71 -10.94 26.11 39.29
CA PRO A 71 -11.64 25.25 40.25
C PRO A 71 -11.49 23.76 39.94
N SER A 72 -11.22 22.96 40.96
CA SER A 72 -11.17 21.51 40.82
C SER A 72 -12.55 20.91 40.48
N PRO A 73 -12.60 19.73 39.82
CA PRO A 73 -13.85 18.99 39.63
C PRO A 73 -14.62 18.73 40.92
N ALA A 74 -13.91 18.54 42.04
CA ALA A 74 -14.51 18.37 43.36
C ALA A 74 -15.15 19.66 43.91
N CYS A 75 -14.57 20.84 43.62
CA CYS A 75 -15.20 22.12 43.94
C CYS A 75 -16.52 22.30 43.18
N TYR A 76 -16.51 22.13 41.86
CA TYR A 76 -17.73 22.19 41.03
C TYR A 76 -18.82 21.22 41.50
N ALA A 77 -18.45 19.99 41.87
CA ALA A 77 -19.40 18.96 42.29
C ALA A 77 -20.01 19.23 43.68
N ASN A 78 -19.39 20.04 44.52
CA ASN A 78 -19.84 20.30 45.90
C ASN A 78 -20.50 21.69 46.08
N ASP A 79 -20.22 22.65 45.19
CA ASP A 79 -20.77 24.00 45.29
C ASP A 79 -22.27 24.06 44.98
N THR A 80 -23.04 24.66 45.88
CA THR A 80 -24.50 24.72 45.75
C THR A 80 -24.95 25.79 44.76
N SER A 81 -24.20 26.89 44.60
CA SER A 81 -24.55 27.99 43.70
C SER A 81 -24.35 27.62 42.23
N TYR A 82 -23.26 26.91 41.94
CA TYR A 82 -22.95 26.32 40.64
C TYR A 82 -24.04 25.34 40.20
N LEU A 83 -24.30 24.30 41.02
CA LEU A 83 -25.28 23.27 40.71
C LEU A 83 -26.69 23.86 40.55
N THR A 84 -27.17 24.68 41.49
CA THR A 84 -28.51 25.28 41.38
C THR A 84 -28.65 26.19 40.16
N THR A 85 -27.60 26.91 39.76
CA THR A 85 -27.59 27.74 38.54
C THR A 85 -27.71 26.90 37.28
N ILE A 86 -26.94 25.80 37.17
CA ILE A 86 -27.03 24.89 36.01
C ILE A 86 -28.38 24.21 35.96
N ALA A 87 -28.90 23.70 37.10
CA ALA A 87 -30.21 23.04 37.15
C ALA A 87 -31.32 23.96 36.64
N TYR A 88 -31.34 25.22 37.10
CA TYR A 88 -32.31 26.22 36.67
C TYR A 88 -32.14 26.63 35.20
N CYS A 89 -30.90 26.77 34.72
CA CYS A 89 -30.64 27.03 33.30
C CYS A 89 -31.15 25.88 32.41
N ILE A 90 -30.92 24.63 32.81
CA ILE A 90 -31.44 23.44 32.11
C ILE A 90 -32.97 23.46 32.07
N ASP A 91 -33.65 23.67 33.20
CA ASP A 91 -35.12 23.73 33.25
C ASP A 91 -35.70 24.85 32.37
N LYS A 92 -35.05 26.03 32.34
CA LYS A 92 -35.45 27.17 31.51
C LYS A 92 -35.25 26.94 30.00
N HIS A 93 -34.12 26.34 29.60
CA HIS A 93 -33.67 26.36 28.20
C HIS A 93 -33.70 25.00 27.47
N CYS A 94 -33.77 23.87 28.17
CA CYS A 94 -33.93 22.57 27.52
C CYS A 94 -35.40 22.29 27.16
N GLU A 95 -35.63 21.74 25.97
CA GLU A 95 -36.98 21.35 25.55
C GLU A 95 -37.54 20.22 26.42
N LYS A 96 -38.83 20.34 26.79
CA LYS A 96 -39.57 19.28 27.52
C LYS A 96 -39.72 17.96 26.76
N GLY A 97 -39.30 17.90 25.50
CA GLY A 97 -39.20 16.67 24.69
C GLY A 97 -37.94 15.84 24.96
N ILE A 98 -36.95 16.38 25.68
CA ILE A 98 -35.77 15.62 26.09
C ILE A 98 -36.16 14.67 27.22
N ALA A 99 -35.90 13.37 27.05
CA ALA A 99 -36.20 12.36 28.06
C ALA A 99 -35.40 12.63 29.36
N PRO A 100 -36.03 12.64 30.56
CA PRO A 100 -35.37 13.04 31.81
C PRO A 100 -34.06 12.31 32.11
N TRP A 101 -34.01 10.99 31.86
CA TRP A 101 -32.82 10.17 32.05
C TRP A 101 -31.59 10.65 31.27
N LYS A 102 -31.76 11.37 30.15
CA LYS A 102 -30.64 11.96 29.40
C LYS A 102 -30.02 13.14 30.14
N ILE A 103 -30.86 13.95 30.79
CA ILE A 103 -30.42 15.09 31.61
C ILE A 103 -29.75 14.57 32.88
N GLU A 104 -30.33 13.55 33.54
CA GLU A 104 -29.73 12.89 34.70
C GLU A 104 -28.37 12.24 34.35
N ASN A 105 -28.30 11.47 33.25
CA ASN A 105 -27.03 10.89 32.79
C ASN A 105 -26.00 11.98 32.46
N PHE A 106 -26.40 13.08 31.80
CA PHE A 106 -25.51 14.22 31.55
C PHE A 106 -25.01 14.83 32.88
N TRP A 107 -25.92 15.05 33.83
CA TRP A 107 -25.64 15.62 35.14
C TRP A 107 -24.59 14.81 35.91
N GLU A 108 -24.74 13.49 35.93
CA GLU A 108 -23.88 12.58 36.69
C GLU A 108 -22.55 12.24 36.00
N THR A 109 -22.49 12.26 34.66
CA THR A 109 -21.33 11.71 33.90
C THR A 109 -20.62 12.67 32.95
N LEU A 110 -21.25 13.78 32.54
CA LEU A 110 -20.71 14.69 31.50
C LEU A 110 -20.62 16.16 31.93
N MET A 111 -21.42 16.58 32.91
CA MET A 111 -21.47 17.97 33.39
C MET A 111 -20.12 18.45 33.93
N ILE A 112 -19.39 17.57 34.63
CA ILE A 112 -18.08 17.82 35.22
C ILE A 112 -17.12 16.74 34.69
N TYR A 113 -16.18 17.15 33.83
CA TYR A 113 -15.22 16.24 33.21
C TYR A 113 -14.32 15.57 34.26
N GLU A 114 -14.27 14.23 34.27
CA GLU A 114 -13.53 13.40 35.23
C GLU A 114 -13.79 13.76 36.72
N GLY A 115 -14.97 14.33 37.03
CA GLY A 115 -15.35 14.76 38.36
C GLY A 115 -16.00 13.68 39.24
N PRO A 116 -16.05 13.88 40.57
CA PRO A 116 -16.91 13.08 41.44
C PRO A 116 -18.38 13.41 41.17
N LEU A 117 -19.28 12.51 41.61
CA LEU A 117 -20.73 12.72 41.50
C LEU A 117 -21.14 14.06 42.15
N PRO A 118 -21.98 14.87 41.48
CA PRO A 118 -22.53 16.09 42.07
C PRO A 118 -23.24 15.82 43.39
N ARG A 119 -23.08 16.73 44.36
CA ARG A 119 -23.65 16.67 45.72
C ARG A 119 -25.17 16.50 45.75
N TYR A 120 -25.86 17.01 44.74
CA TYR A 120 -27.29 16.90 44.56
C TYR A 120 -27.56 16.30 43.17
N SER A 121 -28.55 15.42 43.07
CA SER A 121 -29.10 15.05 41.76
C SER A 121 -29.74 16.26 41.07
N TYR A 122 -29.92 16.18 39.75
CA TYR A 122 -30.60 17.22 38.98
C TYR A 122 -31.95 17.69 39.58
N PRO A 123 -32.91 16.80 39.92
CA PRO A 123 -34.18 17.23 40.52
C PRO A 123 -34.03 17.83 41.92
N GLU A 124 -33.07 17.37 42.74
CA GLU A 124 -32.80 17.97 44.06
C GLU A 124 -32.20 19.37 43.92
N ALA A 125 -31.23 19.55 43.02
CA ALA A 125 -30.64 20.85 42.72
C ALA A 125 -31.69 21.85 42.21
N LEU A 126 -32.61 21.41 41.36
CA LEU A 126 -33.73 22.23 40.89
C LEU A 126 -34.70 22.57 42.02
N ALA A 127 -35.04 21.61 42.90
CA ALA A 127 -35.95 21.83 44.03
C ALA A 127 -35.41 22.80 45.10
N LEU A 128 -34.09 23.02 45.15
CA LEU A 128 -33.48 24.06 46.01
C LEU A 128 -33.75 25.49 45.49
N VAL A 129 -34.11 25.67 44.21
CA VAL A 129 -34.37 26.98 43.60
C VAL A 129 -35.80 27.45 43.91
N LYS A 130 -35.97 28.07 45.10
CA LYS A 130 -37.28 28.49 45.63
C LYS A 130 -37.86 29.75 44.99
N THR A 131 -37.03 30.55 44.32
CA THR A 131 -37.41 31.85 43.75
C THR A 131 -36.70 32.05 42.43
N ILE A 132 -37.36 32.72 41.46
CA ILE A 132 -36.76 33.08 40.16
C ILE A 132 -35.42 33.81 40.41
N PRO A 133 -34.29 33.24 39.97
CA PRO A 133 -32.98 33.88 40.15
C PRO A 133 -32.88 35.21 39.39
N LYS A 134 -31.97 36.07 39.84
CA LYS A 134 -31.60 37.31 39.14
C LYS A 134 -30.26 37.13 38.43
N VAL A 135 -30.07 37.85 37.32
CA VAL A 135 -28.79 37.90 36.60
C VAL A 135 -27.68 38.37 37.54
N MET A 136 -26.44 37.96 37.27
CA MET A 136 -25.26 38.45 37.98
C MET A 136 -25.06 39.94 37.64
N VAL A 137 -24.82 40.77 38.65
CA VAL A 137 -24.59 42.22 38.49
C VAL A 137 -23.09 42.47 38.26
N PRO A 138 -22.64 43.45 37.46
CA PRO A 138 -21.20 43.58 37.14
C PRO A 138 -20.23 43.75 38.33
N GLU A 139 -20.71 44.15 39.52
CA GLU A 139 -19.89 44.19 40.73
C GLU A 139 -19.73 42.82 41.43
N GLU A 140 -20.53 41.82 41.07
CA GLU A 140 -20.43 40.44 41.59
C GLU A 140 -19.36 39.66 40.82
N THR A 141 -18.16 39.54 41.39
CA THR A 141 -17.03 38.82 40.77
C THR A 141 -17.02 37.31 41.06
N VAL A 142 -17.79 36.85 42.06
CA VAL A 142 -17.81 35.46 42.55
C VAL A 142 -19.22 34.89 42.51
N LEU A 143 -19.37 33.66 42.01
CA LEU A 143 -20.61 32.90 41.99
C LEU A 143 -20.95 32.36 43.39
N ASN A 144 -21.53 33.21 44.24
CA ASN A 144 -21.90 32.89 45.63
C ASN A 144 -23.41 32.62 45.85
N ARG A 145 -24.22 32.72 44.78
CA ARG A 145 -25.67 32.53 44.79
C ARG A 145 -26.14 31.90 43.48
N THR A 146 -27.34 31.34 43.46
CA THR A 146 -28.03 30.98 42.21
C THR A 146 -28.23 32.24 41.35
N ILE A 147 -27.83 32.19 40.08
CA ILE A 147 -28.04 33.29 39.12
C ILE A 147 -28.97 32.89 37.97
N LEU A 148 -29.55 33.88 37.30
CA LEU A 148 -30.20 33.70 36.01
C LEU A 148 -29.14 33.87 34.92
N ILE A 149 -28.98 32.85 34.07
CA ILE A 149 -28.21 32.98 32.84
C ILE A 149 -29.02 33.81 31.84
N ASP A 150 -28.35 34.81 31.27
CA ASP A 150 -28.89 35.71 30.27
C ASP A 150 -29.15 34.97 28.94
N ASP A 151 -30.19 35.40 28.20
CA ASP A 151 -30.63 34.73 26.99
C ASP A 151 -29.62 34.87 25.82
N ASP A 152 -28.95 36.03 25.69
CA ASP A 152 -27.93 36.24 24.67
C ASP A 152 -26.64 35.49 25.01
N ALA A 153 -26.26 35.45 26.29
CA ALA A 153 -25.14 34.64 26.78
C ALA A 153 -25.39 33.14 26.50
N TYR A 154 -26.58 32.63 26.82
CA TYR A 154 -26.98 31.26 26.49
C TYR A 154 -26.96 31.01 24.98
N LEU A 155 -27.54 31.92 24.18
CA LEU A 155 -27.58 31.83 22.72
C LEU A 155 -26.17 31.71 22.12
N GLY A 156 -25.21 32.50 22.63
CA GLY A 156 -23.80 32.40 22.24
C GLY A 156 -23.21 31.01 22.50
N GLN A 157 -23.46 30.42 23.67
CA GLN A 157 -22.92 29.10 24.02
C GLN A 157 -23.59 27.96 23.26
N ILE A 158 -24.92 27.94 23.12
CA ILE A 158 -25.63 26.88 22.36
C ILE A 158 -25.27 26.88 20.88
N ASN A 159 -25.04 28.07 20.29
CA ASN A 159 -24.51 28.20 18.94
C ASN A 159 -23.12 27.57 18.80
N GLY A 160 -22.24 27.77 19.78
CA GLY A 160 -20.91 27.17 19.81
C GLY A 160 -20.92 25.65 20.03
N VAL A 161 -21.75 25.13 20.96
CA VAL A 161 -21.95 23.67 21.14
C VAL A 161 -22.40 23.03 19.83
N ASN A 162 -23.44 23.58 19.20
CA ASN A 162 -23.98 23.04 17.96
C ASN A 162 -22.97 23.12 16.80
N GLN A 163 -22.19 24.20 16.73
CA GLN A 163 -21.09 24.31 15.77
C GLN A 163 -20.05 23.19 15.98
N TYR A 164 -19.60 22.95 17.22
CA TYR A 164 -18.65 21.88 17.53
C TYR A 164 -19.19 20.51 17.11
N ARG A 165 -20.45 20.19 17.45
CA ARG A 165 -21.11 18.94 17.03
C ARG A 165 -21.15 18.76 15.51
N ILE A 166 -21.52 19.82 14.78
CA ILE A 166 -21.58 19.79 13.30
C ILE A 166 -20.17 19.61 12.72
N VAL A 167 -19.17 20.35 13.20
CA VAL A 167 -17.80 20.29 12.67
C VAL A 167 -17.14 18.93 12.94
N ALA A 168 -17.36 18.35 14.13
CA ALA A 168 -16.79 17.05 14.49
C ALA A 168 -17.52 15.88 13.80
N LYS A 169 -18.85 15.97 13.61
CA LYS A 169 -19.57 15.02 12.72
C LYS A 169 -19.07 15.13 11.28
N ASN A 170 -18.91 16.35 10.76
CA ASN A 170 -18.38 16.58 9.42
C ASN A 170 -16.96 15.99 9.28
N GLU A 171 -16.14 16.06 10.33
CA GLU A 171 -14.79 15.48 10.36
C GLU A 171 -14.81 13.96 10.14
N SER A 172 -15.57 13.22 10.95
CA SER A 172 -15.74 11.78 10.77
C SER A 172 -16.28 11.41 9.39
N VAL A 173 -17.27 12.16 8.89
CA VAL A 173 -17.86 11.95 7.56
C VAL A 173 -16.85 12.19 6.45
N TYR A 174 -16.11 13.31 6.48
CA TYR A 174 -15.12 13.62 5.45
C TYR A 174 -13.91 12.68 5.51
N SER A 175 -13.44 12.26 6.69
CA SER A 175 -12.43 11.22 6.84
C SER A 175 -12.85 9.90 6.19
N LEU A 176 -14.10 9.46 6.42
CA LEU A 176 -14.66 8.29 5.76
C LEU A 176 -14.82 8.48 4.25
N VAL A 177 -15.28 9.64 3.78
CA VAL A 177 -15.41 9.92 2.34
C VAL A 177 -14.03 9.85 1.66
N VAL A 178 -12.99 10.44 2.23
CA VAL A 178 -11.62 10.35 1.69
C VAL A 178 -11.17 8.89 1.62
N PHE A 179 -11.26 8.14 2.72
CA PHE A 179 -10.85 6.73 2.76
C PHE A 179 -11.66 5.86 1.79
N VAL A 180 -12.98 5.86 1.90
CA VAL A 180 -13.89 4.99 1.14
C VAL A 180 -13.82 5.29 -0.35
N THR A 181 -13.79 6.56 -0.76
CA THR A 181 -13.71 6.89 -2.19
C THR A 181 -12.36 6.54 -2.80
N CYS A 182 -11.26 6.70 -2.06
CA CYS A 182 -9.94 6.22 -2.52
C CYS A 182 -9.92 4.71 -2.76
N VAL A 183 -10.69 3.91 -2.02
CA VAL A 183 -10.79 2.45 -2.20
C VAL A 183 -11.81 2.07 -3.28
N LEU A 184 -13.01 2.65 -3.25
CA LEU A 184 -14.13 2.22 -4.10
C LEU A 184 -14.08 2.79 -5.53
N ILE A 185 -13.54 4.00 -5.75
CA ILE A 185 -13.49 4.59 -7.09
C ILE A 185 -12.60 3.78 -8.05
N PRO A 186 -11.39 3.33 -7.66
CA PRO A 186 -10.60 2.41 -8.47
C PRO A 186 -11.36 1.12 -8.82
N ILE A 187 -12.09 0.54 -7.86
CA ILE A 187 -12.90 -0.66 -8.07
C ILE A 187 -14.01 -0.40 -9.09
N ALA A 188 -14.78 0.68 -8.90
CA ALA A 188 -15.89 1.05 -9.78
C ALA A 188 -15.44 1.31 -11.22
N PHE A 189 -14.37 2.10 -11.42
CA PHE A 189 -13.81 2.31 -12.76
C PHE A 189 -13.26 1.02 -13.39
N SER A 190 -12.73 0.11 -12.58
CA SER A 190 -12.23 -1.18 -13.06
C SER A 190 -13.34 -2.15 -13.47
N PHE A 191 -14.57 -1.97 -12.98
CA PHE A 191 -15.74 -2.72 -13.45
C PHE A 191 -16.26 -2.24 -14.82
N LEU A 192 -15.90 -1.03 -15.28
CA LEU A 192 -16.31 -0.56 -16.62
C LEU A 192 -15.74 -1.42 -17.76
N ARG A 193 -14.67 -2.19 -17.52
CA ARG A 193 -14.11 -3.12 -18.51
C ARG A 193 -15.06 -4.26 -18.92
N PHE A 194 -16.10 -4.52 -18.13
CA PHE A 194 -17.12 -5.52 -18.42
C PHE A 194 -18.31 -4.98 -19.21
N LEU A 195 -18.33 -3.68 -19.52
CA LEU A 195 -19.35 -3.10 -20.41
C LEU A 195 -19.03 -3.48 -21.87
N PRO A 196 -20.02 -3.90 -22.68
CA PRO A 196 -19.82 -4.31 -24.07
C PRO A 196 -19.65 -3.08 -24.99
N ILE A 197 -18.53 -2.38 -24.85
CA ILE A 197 -18.18 -1.18 -25.61
C ILE A 197 -17.43 -1.59 -26.90
N PRO A 198 -17.85 -1.11 -28.09
CA PRO A 198 -17.16 -1.41 -29.35
C PRO A 198 -15.66 -1.12 -29.30
N THR A 199 -14.86 -2.03 -29.86
CA THR A 199 -13.39 -2.02 -29.77
C THR A 199 -12.77 -0.69 -30.21
N THR A 200 -13.24 -0.11 -31.32
CA THR A 200 -12.79 1.19 -31.84
C THR A 200 -13.08 2.34 -30.88
N ILE A 201 -14.22 2.32 -30.18
CA ILE A 201 -14.58 3.36 -29.19
C ILE A 201 -13.69 3.21 -27.95
N ARG A 202 -13.49 1.98 -27.47
CA ARG A 202 -12.60 1.68 -26.34
C ARG A 202 -11.16 2.07 -26.65
N SER A 203 -10.61 1.68 -27.79
CA SER A 203 -9.26 2.05 -28.23
C SER A 203 -9.08 3.56 -28.35
N LYS A 204 -10.06 4.30 -28.92
CA LYS A 204 -10.04 5.77 -28.93
C LYS A 204 -10.09 6.36 -27.52
N PHE A 205 -10.96 5.87 -26.65
CA PHE A 205 -11.05 6.35 -25.26
C PHE A 205 -9.73 6.18 -24.51
N TYR A 206 -9.12 5.00 -24.57
CA TYR A 206 -7.81 4.75 -23.94
C TYR A 206 -6.72 5.66 -24.52
N ALA A 207 -6.68 5.81 -25.84
CA ALA A 207 -5.70 6.64 -26.54
C ALA A 207 -5.86 8.17 -26.35
N TYR A 208 -7.02 8.64 -25.92
CA TYR A 208 -7.23 10.06 -25.55
C TYR A 208 -7.14 10.30 -24.04
N VAL A 209 -7.67 9.40 -23.21
CA VAL A 209 -7.98 9.65 -21.79
C VAL A 209 -7.12 8.84 -20.82
N ILE A 210 -6.66 7.64 -21.18
CA ILE A 210 -6.02 6.71 -20.22
C ILE A 210 -4.51 6.59 -20.43
N ASP A 211 -4.07 6.10 -21.58
CA ASP A 211 -2.69 5.63 -21.81
C ASP A 211 -1.63 6.72 -22.02
N PRO A 212 -1.91 7.85 -22.71
CA PRO A 212 -0.89 8.86 -22.98
C PRO A 212 -0.36 9.48 -21.69
N PRO A 213 0.90 9.98 -21.66
CA PRO A 213 1.37 10.82 -20.56
C PRO A 213 0.49 12.06 -20.42
N ALA A 214 0.30 12.53 -19.19
CA ALA A 214 -0.50 13.71 -18.88
C ALA A 214 0.06 14.98 -19.56
N TRP A 215 1.39 15.11 -19.64
CA TRP A 215 2.10 16.12 -20.42
C TRP A 215 3.38 15.56 -21.04
N GLY A 216 3.84 16.18 -22.13
CA GLY A 216 5.04 15.73 -22.85
C GLY A 216 4.85 14.40 -23.58
N LYS A 217 5.91 13.59 -23.65
CA LYS A 217 5.96 12.29 -24.37
C LYS A 217 6.52 11.13 -23.53
N LYS A 218 6.82 11.35 -22.25
CA LYS A 218 7.52 10.37 -21.39
C LYS A 218 6.67 10.06 -20.17
N HIS A 219 6.35 8.79 -19.95
CA HIS A 219 5.71 8.25 -18.76
C HIS A 219 6.70 7.38 -18.00
N SER A 220 7.21 6.33 -18.65
CA SER A 220 8.10 5.32 -18.07
C SER A 220 9.51 5.89 -17.84
N VAL A 221 9.99 6.85 -18.66
CA VAL A 221 11.25 7.57 -18.43
C VAL A 221 11.03 8.75 -17.45
N PRO A 222 11.76 8.83 -16.32
CA PRO A 222 11.58 9.91 -15.35
C PRO A 222 12.03 11.27 -15.90
N THR A 223 11.17 12.27 -15.76
CA THR A 223 11.40 13.65 -16.19
C THR A 223 12.28 14.37 -15.17
N LEU A 224 13.30 15.10 -15.68
CA LEU A 224 14.35 15.78 -14.89
C LEU A 224 15.08 14.87 -13.87
N GLY A 225 14.96 13.54 -13.98
CA GLY A 225 15.47 12.59 -13.00
C GLY A 225 14.73 12.57 -11.66
N LEU A 226 13.69 13.40 -11.47
CA LEU A 226 12.96 13.58 -10.21
C LEU A 226 11.77 12.63 -10.07
N GLY A 227 11.00 12.41 -11.13
CA GLY A 227 9.76 11.63 -11.06
C GLY A 227 9.23 11.19 -12.43
N MET A 228 8.34 10.20 -12.42
CA MET A 228 7.59 9.76 -13.60
C MET A 228 6.38 10.67 -13.79
N VAL A 229 6.08 11.05 -15.04
CA VAL A 229 4.86 11.78 -15.36
C VAL A 229 3.70 10.77 -15.36
N PRO A 230 2.59 11.01 -14.64
CA PRO A 230 1.44 10.11 -14.68
C PRO A 230 0.88 9.98 -16.11
N THR A 231 0.29 8.84 -16.44
CA THR A 231 -0.62 8.78 -17.61
C THR A 231 -1.83 9.69 -17.35
N ARG A 232 -2.60 10.03 -18.39
CA ARG A 232 -3.79 10.88 -18.24
C ARG A 232 -4.82 10.27 -17.29
N GLY A 233 -5.06 8.96 -17.35
CA GLY A 233 -5.97 8.27 -16.44
C GLY A 233 -5.48 8.33 -14.99
N GLN A 234 -4.18 8.09 -14.77
CA GLN A 234 -3.54 8.23 -13.45
C GLN A 234 -3.64 9.68 -12.94
N ALA A 235 -3.40 10.67 -13.80
CA ALA A 235 -3.42 12.09 -13.45
C ALA A 235 -4.82 12.58 -13.06
N ILE A 236 -5.87 12.12 -13.75
CA ILE A 236 -7.27 12.40 -13.39
C ILE A 236 -7.57 11.88 -11.98
N PHE A 237 -7.15 10.66 -11.66
CA PHE A 237 -7.39 10.10 -10.33
C PHE A 237 -6.50 10.75 -9.24
N ILE A 238 -5.26 11.14 -9.55
CA ILE A 238 -4.42 11.95 -8.65
C ILE A 238 -5.07 13.32 -8.38
N LEU A 239 -5.57 14.00 -9.41
CA LEU A 239 -6.30 15.26 -9.28
C LEU A 239 -7.55 15.10 -8.39
N TYR A 240 -8.28 13.99 -8.56
CA TYR A 240 -9.38 13.63 -7.67
C TYR A 240 -8.93 13.49 -6.21
N ILE A 241 -7.87 12.71 -5.93
CA ILE A 241 -7.35 12.50 -4.56
C ILE A 241 -6.92 13.84 -3.94
N ILE A 242 -6.28 14.73 -4.71
CA ILE A 242 -5.93 16.09 -4.25
C ILE A 242 -7.20 16.90 -3.94
N ALA A 243 -8.16 16.95 -4.87
CA ALA A 243 -9.38 17.74 -4.73
C ALA A 243 -10.23 17.29 -3.53
N ILE A 244 -10.48 15.98 -3.37
CA ILE A 244 -11.28 15.48 -2.25
C ILE A 244 -10.61 15.76 -0.90
N ASN A 245 -9.28 15.70 -0.82
CA ASN A 245 -8.55 16.04 0.40
C ASN A 245 -8.60 17.53 0.72
N ILE A 246 -8.51 18.42 -0.29
CA ILE A 246 -8.67 19.86 -0.10
C ILE A 246 -10.08 20.18 0.40
N VAL A 247 -11.12 19.67 -0.28
CA VAL A 247 -12.52 19.88 0.12
C VAL A 247 -12.79 19.34 1.53
N ALA A 248 -12.36 18.10 1.83
CA ALA A 248 -12.49 17.50 3.16
C ALA A 248 -11.81 18.32 4.28
N THR A 249 -10.74 19.04 3.95
CA THR A 249 -9.97 19.87 4.90
C THR A 249 -10.56 21.28 5.09
N LEU A 250 -11.14 21.87 4.04
CA LEU A 250 -11.55 23.28 4.03
C LEU A 250 -13.07 23.53 4.11
N GLU A 251 -13.89 22.51 3.83
CA GLU A 251 -15.35 22.65 3.71
C GLU A 251 -16.12 22.28 4.99
N GLY A 252 -17.29 22.90 5.18
CA GLY A 252 -18.25 22.52 6.22
C GLY A 252 -18.04 23.16 7.60
N TYR A 253 -17.58 24.41 7.66
CA TYR A 253 -17.43 25.20 8.89
C TYR A 253 -18.54 26.28 9.01
N PRO A 254 -19.71 25.97 9.65
CA PRO A 254 -20.76 26.97 9.84
C PRO A 254 -20.26 28.15 10.68
N ASN A 255 -20.94 29.29 10.59
CA ASN A 255 -20.62 30.52 11.34
C ASN A 255 -21.85 31.06 12.06
N PRO A 256 -22.35 30.39 13.11
CA PRO A 256 -23.46 30.93 13.88
C PRO A 256 -22.97 32.15 14.68
N THR A 257 -23.80 33.20 14.71
CA THR A 257 -23.54 34.46 15.42
C THR A 257 -24.79 34.80 16.26
N PRO A 258 -24.67 35.13 17.56
CA PRO A 258 -23.45 35.19 18.37
C PRO A 258 -22.81 33.81 18.61
N ASN A 259 -21.53 33.79 18.98
CA ASN A 259 -20.78 32.57 19.33
C ASN A 259 -19.92 32.82 20.58
N GLY A 260 -20.23 32.11 21.66
CA GLY A 260 -19.61 32.31 22.97
C GLY A 260 -18.27 31.59 23.17
N LEU A 261 -17.90 30.67 22.26
CA LEU A 261 -16.60 29.97 22.30
C LEU A 261 -15.57 30.59 21.36
N TYR A 262 -16.03 31.18 20.26
CA TYR A 262 -15.17 31.75 19.24
C TYR A 262 -15.75 33.08 18.74
N PRO A 263 -15.47 34.19 19.44
CA PRO A 263 -15.87 35.53 19.00
C PRO A 263 -15.25 35.90 17.65
N GLU A 264 -14.00 35.47 17.42
CA GLU A 264 -13.25 35.77 16.21
C GLU A 264 -13.25 34.62 15.19
N ARG A 265 -13.74 34.90 13.98
CA ARG A 265 -13.79 33.92 12.87
C ARG A 265 -12.40 33.45 12.43
N HIS A 266 -11.35 34.25 12.60
CA HIS A 266 -9.98 33.88 12.23
C HIS A 266 -9.47 32.71 13.07
N TYR A 267 -9.41 32.90 14.40
CA TYR A 267 -9.05 31.87 15.38
C TYR A 267 -9.92 30.61 15.24
N GLN A 268 -11.23 30.79 15.07
CA GLN A 268 -12.19 29.71 14.85
C GLN A 268 -11.83 28.83 13.64
N LEU A 269 -11.53 29.45 12.49
CA LEU A 269 -11.17 28.74 11.26
C LEU A 269 -9.82 28.04 11.40
N MET A 270 -8.81 28.70 11.97
CA MET A 270 -7.49 28.09 12.17
C MET A 270 -7.57 26.82 13.01
N ARG A 271 -8.32 26.86 14.12
CA ARG A 271 -8.47 25.72 15.03
C ARG A 271 -9.24 24.57 14.38
N PHE A 272 -10.36 24.86 13.70
CA PHE A 272 -11.14 23.82 13.03
C PHE A 272 -10.43 23.21 11.82
N ILE A 273 -9.77 24.02 10.98
CA ILE A 273 -8.98 23.54 9.84
C ILE A 273 -7.76 22.76 10.34
N GLY A 274 -7.11 23.21 11.42
CA GLY A 274 -6.00 22.51 12.06
C GLY A 274 -6.40 21.11 12.53
N ASN A 275 -7.50 20.99 13.27
CA ASN A 275 -8.04 19.69 13.70
C ASN A 275 -8.40 18.80 12.51
N ARG A 276 -9.14 19.35 11.53
CA ARG A 276 -9.55 18.60 10.35
C ARG A 276 -8.36 18.08 9.55
N ALA A 277 -7.32 18.88 9.36
CA ALA A 277 -6.10 18.46 8.68
C ALA A 277 -5.47 17.24 9.38
N GLY A 278 -5.44 17.22 10.71
CA GLY A 278 -5.02 16.06 11.49
C GLY A 278 -5.90 14.84 11.24
N ALA A 279 -7.22 14.98 11.38
CA ALA A 279 -8.16 13.88 11.20
C ALA A 279 -8.14 13.27 9.78
N ILE A 280 -8.03 14.10 8.73
CA ILE A 280 -7.92 13.61 7.34
C ILE A 280 -6.53 12.98 7.10
N ALA A 281 -5.46 13.49 7.72
CA ALA A 281 -4.15 12.82 7.67
C ALA A 281 -4.22 11.40 8.25
N PHE A 282 -4.84 11.23 9.43
CA PHE A 282 -5.08 9.90 10.01
C PHE A 282 -5.85 8.98 9.06
N ALA A 283 -6.91 9.47 8.40
CA ALA A 283 -7.67 8.71 7.41
C ALA A 283 -6.86 8.33 6.15
N ASN A 284 -5.87 9.14 5.76
CA ASN A 284 -4.97 8.83 4.64
C ASN A 284 -3.91 7.76 4.99
N ILE A 285 -3.47 7.63 6.24
CA ILE A 285 -2.46 6.63 6.65
C ILE A 285 -2.79 5.20 6.15
N PRO A 286 -3.99 4.62 6.39
CA PRO A 286 -4.31 3.29 5.88
C PRO A 286 -4.40 3.23 4.35
N VAL A 287 -4.77 4.32 3.66
CA VAL A 287 -4.75 4.39 2.19
C VAL A 287 -3.32 4.34 1.65
N VAL A 288 -2.39 5.07 2.29
CA VAL A 288 -0.95 5.04 1.97
C VAL A 288 -0.37 3.63 2.13
N VAL A 289 -0.74 2.92 3.21
CA VAL A 289 -0.35 1.52 3.45
C VAL A 289 -0.96 0.58 2.40
N LEU A 290 -2.25 0.74 2.08
CA LEU A 290 -2.97 -0.10 1.12
C LEU A 290 -2.36 -0.06 -0.28
N TYR A 291 -1.96 1.13 -0.75
CA TYR A 291 -1.28 1.32 -2.03
C TYR A 291 0.19 0.86 -2.04
N ALA A 292 0.83 0.65 -0.88
CA ALA A 292 2.16 0.07 -0.80
C ALA A 292 2.16 -1.47 -0.88
N GLY A 293 1.00 -2.12 -0.72
CA GLY A 293 0.89 -3.58 -0.62
C GLY A 293 1.06 -4.31 -1.95
N ARG A 294 1.97 -5.29 -1.99
CA ARG A 294 2.10 -6.23 -3.13
C ARG A 294 0.99 -7.28 -3.12
N ASN A 295 0.49 -7.62 -1.93
CA ASN A 295 -0.55 -8.63 -1.70
C ASN A 295 -1.94 -8.05 -1.41
N SER A 296 -2.23 -6.87 -1.96
CA SER A 296 -3.51 -6.19 -1.70
C SER A 296 -4.70 -6.90 -2.38
N ILE A 297 -5.82 -6.99 -1.67
CA ILE A 297 -7.12 -7.37 -2.28
C ILE A 297 -7.52 -6.32 -3.32
N LEU A 298 -7.28 -5.04 -3.03
CA LEU A 298 -7.60 -3.93 -3.94
C LEU A 298 -6.87 -4.09 -5.28
N LEU A 299 -5.58 -4.45 -5.26
CA LEU A 299 -4.77 -4.68 -6.48
C LEU A 299 -5.35 -5.81 -7.37
N ARG A 300 -5.96 -6.84 -6.76
CA ARG A 300 -6.64 -7.93 -7.48
C ARG A 300 -8.00 -7.50 -8.05
N LEU A 301 -8.77 -6.71 -7.28
CA LEU A 301 -10.09 -6.24 -7.72
C LEU A 301 -9.99 -5.23 -8.87
N THR A 302 -8.96 -4.37 -8.87
CA THR A 302 -8.81 -3.32 -9.89
C THR A 302 -8.16 -3.79 -11.18
N ASN A 303 -7.36 -4.87 -11.19
CA ASN A 303 -6.50 -5.25 -12.33
C ASN A 303 -5.54 -4.12 -12.76
N TRP A 304 -5.25 -3.17 -11.86
CA TRP A 304 -4.29 -2.08 -12.11
C TRP A 304 -2.86 -2.58 -11.90
N SER A 305 -1.91 -1.96 -12.59
CA SER A 305 -0.49 -2.29 -12.40
C SER A 305 0.00 -1.92 -11.00
N TYR A 306 0.91 -2.72 -10.44
CA TYR A 306 1.57 -2.38 -9.16
C TYR A 306 2.37 -1.06 -9.25
N SER A 307 2.86 -0.71 -10.45
CA SER A 307 3.49 0.60 -10.72
C SER A 307 2.52 1.77 -10.52
N THR A 308 1.23 1.60 -10.89
CA THR A 308 0.16 2.57 -10.61
C THR A 308 -0.10 2.67 -9.11
N PHE A 309 -0.14 1.56 -8.38
CA PHE A 309 -0.31 1.58 -6.92
C PHE A 309 0.84 2.31 -6.22
N LEU A 310 2.10 2.05 -6.61
CA LEU A 310 3.25 2.79 -6.08
C LEU A 310 3.22 4.29 -6.43
N LEU A 311 2.60 4.69 -7.54
CA LEU A 311 2.36 6.09 -7.87
C LEU A 311 1.35 6.73 -6.92
N LEU A 312 0.23 6.05 -6.67
CA LEU A 312 -0.83 6.53 -5.76
C LEU A 312 -0.38 6.54 -4.31
N HIS A 313 0.43 5.56 -3.88
CA HIS A 313 1.12 5.58 -2.58
C HIS A 313 1.92 6.86 -2.39
N ARG A 314 2.76 7.24 -3.37
CA ARG A 314 3.58 8.46 -3.28
C ARG A 314 2.72 9.73 -3.19
N TRP A 315 1.71 9.88 -4.04
CA TRP A 315 0.84 11.07 -4.02
C TRP A 315 0.02 11.17 -2.73
N THR A 316 -0.58 10.06 -2.27
CA THR A 316 -1.35 10.03 -1.02
C THR A 316 -0.44 10.27 0.19
N ALA A 317 0.80 9.75 0.18
CA ALA A 317 1.78 10.01 1.24
C ALA A 317 2.20 11.49 1.28
N THR A 318 2.43 12.12 0.13
CA THR A 318 2.70 13.58 0.07
C THR A 318 1.52 14.38 0.62
N ILE A 319 0.28 14.05 0.27
CA ILE A 319 -0.92 14.73 0.81
C ILE A 319 -1.03 14.53 2.33
N CYS A 320 -0.83 13.31 2.82
CA CYS A 320 -0.83 13.00 4.25
C CYS A 320 0.21 13.84 5.01
N VAL A 321 1.45 13.93 4.50
CA VAL A 321 2.52 14.73 5.12
C VAL A 321 2.19 16.23 5.08
N LEU A 322 1.61 16.73 3.98
CA LEU A 322 1.16 18.13 3.89
C LEU A 322 0.03 18.45 4.88
N GLN A 323 -0.88 17.51 5.13
CA GLN A 323 -1.94 17.64 6.13
C GLN A 323 -1.41 17.60 7.57
N VAL A 324 -0.46 16.70 7.87
CA VAL A 324 0.26 16.72 9.16
C VAL A 324 0.99 18.05 9.36
N ALA A 325 1.68 18.55 8.34
CA ALA A 325 2.35 19.84 8.42
C ALA A 325 1.36 21.01 8.61
N LEU A 326 0.22 21.01 7.90
CA LEU A 326 -0.82 22.03 8.05
C LEU A 326 -1.45 22.03 9.46
N HIS A 327 -1.77 20.84 9.99
CA HIS A 327 -2.24 20.66 11.36
C HIS A 327 -1.26 21.29 12.36
N SER A 328 0.00 20.88 12.31
CA SER A 328 1.02 21.32 13.27
C SER A 328 1.40 22.79 13.12
N LEU A 329 1.37 23.36 11.91
CA LEU A 329 1.62 24.79 11.68
C LEU A 329 0.48 25.67 12.20
N LEU A 330 -0.78 25.28 11.99
CA LEU A 330 -1.93 26.03 12.51
C LEU A 330 -1.99 25.99 14.03
N TRP A 331 -1.74 24.83 14.64
CA TRP A 331 -1.66 24.70 16.09
C TRP A 331 -0.45 25.43 16.71
N LEU A 332 0.70 25.44 16.04
CA LEU A 332 1.85 26.26 16.44
C LEU A 332 1.49 27.75 16.45
N GLN A 333 0.88 28.25 15.37
CA GLN A 333 0.48 29.66 15.26
C GLN A 333 -0.50 30.05 16.40
N ILE A 334 -1.53 29.24 16.64
CA ILE A 334 -2.49 29.43 17.74
C ILE A 334 -1.78 29.58 19.09
N MET A 335 -0.77 28.75 19.38
CA MET A 335 -0.07 28.77 20.67
C MET A 335 0.99 29.87 20.79
N VAL A 336 1.51 30.38 19.66
CA VAL A 336 2.40 31.55 19.62
C VAL A 336 1.59 32.83 19.83
N GLU A 337 0.44 32.97 19.17
CA GLU A 337 -0.49 34.10 19.34
C GLU A 337 -1.04 34.16 20.77
N ALA A 338 -1.36 33.02 21.37
CA ALA A 338 -1.80 32.92 22.76
C ALA A 338 -0.65 33.00 23.80
N HIS A 339 0.59 33.31 23.38
CA HIS A 339 1.80 33.33 24.21
C HIS A 339 2.08 32.07 25.06
N SER A 340 1.39 30.95 24.76
CA SER A 340 1.35 29.74 25.59
C SER A 340 2.30 28.64 25.10
N HIS A 341 2.98 28.84 23.96
CA HIS A 341 3.87 27.85 23.34
C HIS A 341 4.92 27.27 24.30
N ALA A 342 5.52 28.09 25.16
CA ALA A 342 6.56 27.67 26.10
C ALA A 342 6.06 26.67 27.16
N GLU A 343 4.76 26.66 27.46
CA GLU A 343 4.16 25.73 28.42
C GLU A 343 3.64 24.47 27.72
N VAL A 344 2.91 24.62 26.61
CA VAL A 344 2.36 23.45 25.90
C VAL A 344 3.42 22.50 25.37
N VAL A 345 4.62 22.99 25.03
CA VAL A 345 5.74 22.15 24.55
C VAL A 345 6.22 21.12 25.58
N LYS A 346 5.93 21.34 26.87
CA LYS A 346 6.25 20.41 27.97
C LYS A 346 5.23 19.26 28.10
N ILE A 347 4.05 19.38 27.47
CA ILE A 347 2.92 18.46 27.65
C ILE A 347 3.10 17.19 26.78
N PRO A 348 2.84 15.97 27.31
CA PRO A 348 3.04 14.70 26.62
C PRO A 348 2.52 14.59 25.18
N TYR A 349 1.28 15.01 24.92
CA TYR A 349 0.71 14.93 23.56
C TYR A 349 1.40 15.91 22.58
N TRP A 350 1.94 17.02 23.08
CA TRP A 350 2.52 18.06 22.23
C TRP A 350 3.92 17.67 21.73
N TYR A 351 4.83 17.25 22.63
CA TYR A 351 6.17 16.83 22.19
C TYR A 351 6.14 15.54 21.36
N THR A 352 5.19 14.64 21.59
CA THR A 352 4.96 13.47 20.72
C THR A 352 4.41 13.88 19.35
N GLY A 353 3.52 14.87 19.29
CA GLY A 353 3.04 15.49 18.05
C GLY A 353 4.16 16.16 17.25
N ILE A 354 5.07 16.89 17.91
CA ILE A 354 6.28 17.47 17.27
C ILE A 354 7.16 16.35 16.69
N ALA A 355 7.47 15.32 17.48
CA ALA A 355 8.28 14.20 17.02
C ALA A 355 7.65 13.48 15.82
N GLY A 356 6.35 13.18 15.89
CA GLY A 356 5.60 12.58 14.78
C GLY A 356 5.62 13.44 13.51
N THR A 357 5.40 14.75 13.65
CA THR A 357 5.45 15.73 12.55
C THR A 357 6.81 15.73 11.86
N LEU A 358 7.90 15.79 12.62
CA LEU A 358 9.25 15.76 12.07
C LEU A 358 9.53 14.45 11.32
N LEU A 359 9.13 13.31 11.88
CA LEU A 359 9.32 12.00 11.23
C LEU A 359 8.53 11.88 9.93
N PHE A 360 7.28 12.37 9.88
CA PHE A 360 6.50 12.47 8.64
C PHE A 360 7.16 13.38 7.60
N CYS A 361 7.60 14.58 7.99
CA CYS A 361 8.27 15.52 7.10
C CYS A 361 9.58 14.95 6.52
N LEU A 362 10.34 14.18 7.30
CA LEU A 362 11.58 13.53 6.84
C LEU A 362 11.36 12.40 5.84
N LEU A 363 10.19 11.74 5.82
CA LEU A 363 9.90 10.67 4.85
C LEU A 363 10.01 11.15 3.39
N ILE A 364 9.61 12.38 3.09
CA ILE A 364 9.59 12.92 1.72
C ILE A 364 11.00 13.08 1.12
N PRO A 365 11.93 13.88 1.69
CA PRO A 365 13.26 14.08 1.11
C PRO A 365 14.07 12.78 1.02
N PHE A 366 13.99 11.91 2.03
CA PHE A 366 14.69 10.63 2.01
C PHE A 366 14.11 9.60 1.01
N SER A 367 12.87 9.82 0.54
CA SER A 367 12.22 8.96 -0.47
C SER A 367 12.33 9.50 -1.91
N MET A 368 13.02 10.61 -2.14
CA MET A 368 13.21 11.19 -3.48
C MET A 368 13.96 10.26 -4.43
N LEU A 369 13.58 10.26 -5.71
CA LEU A 369 14.11 9.33 -6.72
C LEU A 369 15.65 9.32 -6.85
N PRO A 370 16.38 10.45 -6.77
CA PRO A 370 17.84 10.44 -6.78
C PRO A 370 18.45 9.67 -5.60
N VAL A 371 17.93 9.91 -4.38
CA VAL A 371 18.38 9.22 -3.15
C VAL A 371 18.15 7.72 -3.27
N ARG A 372 16.93 7.31 -3.70
CA ARG A 372 16.56 5.90 -3.89
C ARG A 372 17.42 5.19 -4.94
N LYS A 373 17.88 5.90 -5.98
CA LYS A 373 18.76 5.34 -7.02
C LYS A 373 20.21 5.16 -6.57
N ILE A 374 20.72 6.03 -5.69
CA ILE A 374 22.11 5.98 -5.23
C ILE A 374 22.26 5.03 -4.02
N MET A 375 21.34 5.08 -3.06
CA MET A 375 21.44 4.33 -1.79
C MET A 375 20.15 3.58 -1.45
N TYR A 376 19.64 2.76 -2.36
CA TYR A 376 18.37 2.02 -2.21
C TYR A 376 18.22 1.29 -0.85
N GLU A 377 19.26 0.59 -0.40
CA GLU A 377 19.26 -0.16 0.87
C GLU A 377 19.09 0.75 2.10
N VAL A 378 19.79 1.90 2.10
CA VAL A 378 19.69 2.90 3.18
C VAL A 378 18.31 3.54 3.17
N PHE A 379 17.81 3.92 1.99
CA PHE A 379 16.44 4.41 1.81
C PHE A 379 15.42 3.43 2.39
N LEU A 380 15.50 2.13 2.08
CA LEU A 380 14.49 1.16 2.49
C LEU A 380 14.44 1.01 4.03
N ILE A 381 15.61 0.89 4.68
CA ILE A 381 15.70 0.78 6.14
C ILE A 381 15.21 2.07 6.80
N LEU A 382 15.69 3.23 6.33
CA LEU A 382 15.34 4.54 6.88
C LEU A 382 13.85 4.84 6.73
N HIS A 383 13.26 4.57 5.55
CA HIS A 383 11.84 4.78 5.29
C HIS A 383 10.96 3.92 6.21
N ILE A 384 11.30 2.65 6.43
CA ILE A 384 10.57 1.78 7.38
C ILE A 384 10.73 2.30 8.82
N GLY A 385 11.94 2.65 9.25
CA GLY A 385 12.20 3.18 10.60
C GLY A 385 11.45 4.48 10.89
N LEU A 386 11.52 5.44 9.96
CA LEU A 386 10.77 6.71 10.03
C LEU A 386 9.25 6.46 10.03
N THR A 387 8.75 5.51 9.23
CA THR A 387 7.32 5.16 9.21
C THR A 387 6.86 4.59 10.55
N VAL A 388 7.60 3.63 11.12
CA VAL A 388 7.28 3.08 12.46
C VAL A 388 7.31 4.18 13.52
N GLY A 389 8.35 5.01 13.54
CA GLY A 389 8.45 6.12 14.48
C GLY A 389 7.31 7.14 14.33
N ALA A 390 6.92 7.50 13.11
CA ALA A 390 5.81 8.42 12.83
C ALA A 390 4.47 7.85 13.30
N LEU A 391 4.20 6.56 13.07
CA LEU A 391 2.98 5.90 13.52
C LEU A 391 2.93 5.73 15.05
N VAL A 392 4.05 5.41 15.69
CA VAL A 392 4.18 5.36 17.15
C VAL A 392 4.01 6.75 17.77
N GLY A 393 4.63 7.79 17.19
CA GLY A 393 4.42 9.17 17.60
C GLY A 393 2.96 9.62 17.46
N SER A 394 2.30 9.21 16.38
CA SER A 394 0.86 9.47 16.14
C SER A 394 -0.02 8.77 17.18
N TRP A 395 0.31 7.52 17.54
CA TRP A 395 -0.39 6.76 18.57
C TRP A 395 -0.29 7.46 19.93
N TYR A 396 0.92 7.75 20.40
CA TYR A 396 1.10 8.43 21.69
C TYR A 396 0.55 9.86 21.71
N HIS A 397 0.57 10.57 20.58
CA HIS A 397 -0.07 11.87 20.45
C HIS A 397 -1.59 11.80 20.75
N ILE A 398 -2.32 10.85 20.16
CA ILE A 398 -3.77 10.72 20.44
C ILE A 398 -4.06 10.10 21.81
N VAL A 399 -3.24 9.15 22.28
CA VAL A 399 -3.41 8.53 23.62
C VAL A 399 -3.23 9.58 24.72
N TYR A 400 -2.19 10.42 24.65
CA TYR A 400 -1.97 11.46 25.66
C TYR A 400 -2.92 12.65 25.53
N LEU A 401 -3.54 12.88 24.37
CA LEU A 401 -4.51 13.96 24.17
C LEU A 401 -5.94 13.56 24.58
N TYR A 402 -6.33 12.31 24.31
CA TYR A 402 -7.72 11.85 24.43
C TYR A 402 -7.93 10.63 25.32
N GLN A 403 -6.87 10.02 25.87
CA GLN A 403 -6.95 8.88 26.79
C GLN A 403 -7.83 7.71 26.25
N ASP A 404 -7.59 7.30 25.00
CA ASP A 404 -8.37 6.26 24.29
C ASP A 404 -9.87 6.57 24.10
N THR A 405 -10.33 7.80 24.41
CA THR A 405 -11.73 8.21 24.22
C THR A 405 -12.01 8.82 22.85
N SER A 406 -11.13 8.71 21.84
CA SER A 406 -11.21 9.56 20.62
C SER A 406 -11.92 8.93 19.42
N GLY A 407 -11.73 7.63 19.17
CA GLY A 407 -12.07 6.99 17.90
C GLY A 407 -11.02 7.16 16.79
N PHE A 408 -10.06 8.09 16.90
CA PHE A 408 -8.99 8.27 15.89
C PHE A 408 -8.06 7.06 15.80
N GLU A 409 -7.90 6.32 16.90
CA GLU A 409 -7.12 5.07 16.98
C GLU A 409 -7.60 4.02 15.97
N ILE A 410 -8.87 4.05 15.55
CA ILE A 410 -9.42 3.20 14.47
C ILE A 410 -8.58 3.30 13.19
N TRP A 411 -8.16 4.51 12.80
CA TRP A 411 -7.40 4.70 11.56
C TRP A 411 -6.01 4.06 11.62
N LEU A 412 -5.35 4.14 12.77
CA LEU A 412 -4.06 3.48 13.01
C LEU A 412 -4.23 1.95 13.08
N LEU A 413 -5.26 1.46 13.76
CA LEU A 413 -5.58 0.03 13.83
C LEU A 413 -5.91 -0.57 12.46
N VAL A 414 -6.64 0.14 11.60
CA VAL A 414 -6.87 -0.25 10.20
C VAL A 414 -5.54 -0.28 9.43
N ALA A 415 -4.67 0.71 9.60
CA ALA A 415 -3.36 0.74 8.95
C ALA A 415 -2.45 -0.42 9.41
N PHE A 416 -2.39 -0.70 10.71
CA PHE A 416 -1.66 -1.84 11.27
C PHE A 416 -2.22 -3.18 10.79
N GLY A 417 -3.55 -3.32 10.76
CA GLY A 417 -4.23 -4.52 10.25
C GLY A 417 -3.92 -4.77 8.77
N LEU A 418 -4.01 -3.73 7.92
CA LEU A 418 -3.65 -3.82 6.51
C LEU A 418 -2.17 -4.16 6.30
N TRP A 419 -1.27 -3.53 7.05
CA TRP A 419 0.17 -3.78 6.95
C TRP A 419 0.54 -5.19 7.41
N GLY A 420 0.01 -5.61 8.57
CA GLY A 420 0.21 -6.92 9.16
C GLY A 420 -0.33 -8.05 8.26
N LEU A 421 -1.55 -7.89 7.73
CA LEU A 421 -2.13 -8.84 6.77
C LEU A 421 -1.26 -8.97 5.51
N GLU A 422 -0.74 -7.86 4.98
CA GLU A 422 0.14 -7.89 3.80
C GLU A 422 1.42 -8.68 4.06
N ARG A 423 2.03 -8.53 5.25
CA ARG A 423 3.21 -9.30 5.67
C ARG A 423 2.90 -10.77 5.94
N PHE A 424 1.78 -11.07 6.59
CA PHE A 424 1.32 -12.44 6.81
C PHE A 424 1.11 -13.20 5.49
N LEU A 425 0.46 -12.56 4.51
CA LEU A 425 0.24 -13.14 3.18
C LEU A 425 1.54 -13.39 2.42
N ARG A 426 2.59 -12.56 2.60
CA ARG A 426 3.93 -12.85 2.06
C ARG A 426 4.54 -14.10 2.66
N ILE A 427 4.52 -14.21 3.99
CA ILE A 427 5.06 -15.39 4.71
C ILE A 427 4.37 -16.66 4.20
N LEU A 428 3.04 -16.63 4.04
CA LEU A 428 2.26 -17.75 3.52
C LEU A 428 2.60 -18.11 2.05
N ARG A 429 2.87 -17.13 1.19
CA ARG A 429 3.34 -17.37 -0.19
C ARG A 429 4.74 -17.98 -0.22
N ILE A 430 5.66 -17.49 0.61
CA ILE A 430 7.04 -18.02 0.70
C ILE A 430 7.02 -19.46 1.23
N SER A 431 6.20 -19.75 2.25
CA SER A 431 6.13 -21.08 2.86
C SER A 431 5.55 -22.15 1.93
N ARG A 432 4.76 -21.78 0.91
CA ARG A 432 4.14 -22.72 -0.04
C ARG A 432 5.14 -23.65 -0.73
N TYR A 433 6.32 -23.14 -1.08
CA TYR A 433 7.36 -23.92 -1.75
C TYR A 433 8.51 -24.32 -0.81
N GLY A 434 8.71 -23.60 0.29
CA GLY A 434 9.87 -23.77 1.17
C GLY A 434 11.20 -23.46 0.45
N ILE A 435 12.30 -23.98 0.99
CA ILE A 435 13.63 -23.80 0.40
C ILE A 435 13.77 -24.74 -0.81
N LYS A 436 13.97 -24.15 -2.00
CA LYS A 436 14.25 -24.84 -3.26
C LYS A 436 15.73 -24.72 -3.62
N LYS A 437 16.12 -25.39 -4.71
CA LYS A 437 17.48 -25.39 -5.27
C LYS A 437 17.45 -24.74 -6.65
N ALA A 438 18.19 -23.66 -6.83
CA ALA A 438 18.40 -23.02 -8.12
C ALA A 438 19.71 -23.50 -8.74
N TYR A 439 19.66 -23.96 -9.99
CA TYR A 439 20.82 -24.29 -10.81
C TYR A 439 21.15 -23.09 -11.69
N VAL A 440 22.39 -22.62 -11.64
CA VAL A 440 22.83 -21.40 -12.35
C VAL A 440 23.71 -21.82 -13.52
N THR A 441 23.27 -21.51 -14.74
CA THR A 441 24.01 -21.75 -15.98
C THR A 441 24.26 -20.43 -16.70
N ARG A 442 25.40 -20.31 -17.38
CA ARG A 442 25.73 -19.15 -18.20
C ARG A 442 25.18 -19.33 -19.61
N VAL A 443 24.44 -18.35 -20.10
CA VAL A 443 23.91 -18.33 -21.48
C VAL A 443 24.91 -17.63 -22.41
N ASP A 444 25.43 -16.48 -22.00
CA ASP A 444 26.48 -15.74 -22.67
C ASP A 444 27.23 -14.81 -21.67
N ASP A 445 27.93 -13.79 -22.14
CA ASP A 445 28.62 -12.81 -21.28
C ASP A 445 27.68 -11.85 -20.52
N LYS A 446 26.41 -11.77 -20.91
CA LYS A 446 25.41 -10.84 -20.37
C LYS A 446 24.25 -11.51 -19.65
N TYR A 447 24.01 -12.80 -19.85
CA TYR A 447 22.81 -13.44 -19.35
C TYR A 447 23.12 -14.76 -18.65
N LEU A 448 22.49 -14.94 -17.50
CA LEU A 448 22.45 -16.18 -16.73
C LEU A 448 21.05 -16.77 -16.82
N ARG A 449 20.99 -18.10 -16.84
CA ARG A 449 19.77 -18.89 -16.73
C ARG A 449 19.76 -19.53 -15.34
N LEU A 450 18.65 -19.37 -14.62
CA LEU A 450 18.43 -19.96 -13.30
C LEU A 450 17.25 -20.93 -13.39
N ASP A 451 17.52 -22.23 -13.32
CA ASP A 451 16.49 -23.27 -13.35
C ASP A 451 16.14 -23.75 -11.93
N ILE A 452 14.85 -23.77 -11.60
CA ILE A 452 14.34 -24.11 -10.27
C ILE A 452 13.25 -25.19 -10.43
N PRO A 453 13.57 -26.48 -10.20
CA PRO A 453 12.61 -27.58 -10.32
C PRO A 453 11.63 -27.62 -9.14
N ASP A 454 10.54 -28.37 -9.34
CA ASP A 454 9.47 -28.59 -8.35
C ASP A 454 8.79 -27.28 -7.90
N VAL A 455 8.66 -26.31 -8.82
CA VAL A 455 7.93 -25.05 -8.64
C VAL A 455 7.03 -24.85 -9.85
N ASP A 456 5.74 -24.60 -9.59
CA ASP A 456 4.73 -24.25 -10.58
C ASP A 456 4.19 -22.87 -10.22
N ALA A 457 4.47 -21.86 -11.05
CA ALA A 457 4.14 -20.46 -10.79
C ALA A 457 4.06 -19.69 -12.12
N GLN A 458 3.49 -18.48 -12.09
CA GLN A 458 3.30 -17.66 -13.31
C GLN A 458 3.54 -16.17 -13.03
N GLY A 459 3.72 -15.38 -14.08
CA GLY A 459 3.95 -13.93 -14.02
C GLY A 459 5.34 -13.60 -13.48
N HIS A 460 5.41 -13.01 -12.28
CA HIS A 460 6.67 -12.67 -11.61
C HIS A 460 6.81 -13.32 -10.24
N CYS A 461 8.07 -13.51 -9.81
CA CYS A 461 8.43 -13.86 -8.44
C CYS A 461 9.45 -12.90 -7.86
N TYR A 462 9.47 -12.79 -6.53
CA TYR A 462 10.63 -12.31 -5.80
C TYR A 462 11.40 -13.51 -5.26
N ALA A 463 12.66 -13.63 -5.69
CA ALA A 463 13.57 -14.68 -5.24
C ALA A 463 14.52 -14.15 -4.16
N TYR A 464 14.73 -14.97 -3.13
CA TYR A 464 15.63 -14.70 -2.00
C TYR A 464 16.72 -15.79 -2.00
N PHE A 465 17.98 -15.39 -1.86
CA PHE A 465 19.12 -16.31 -1.93
C PHE A 465 19.92 -16.28 -0.61
N PRO A 466 19.44 -16.97 0.44
CA PRO A 466 19.94 -16.81 1.81
C PRO A 466 21.41 -17.21 2.02
N THR A 467 22.05 -17.90 1.07
CA THR A 467 23.46 -18.29 1.15
C THR A 467 24.42 -17.41 0.35
N LEU A 468 23.92 -16.46 -0.45
CA LEU A 468 24.78 -15.54 -1.21
C LEU A 468 25.20 -14.31 -0.40
N SER A 469 24.45 -13.96 0.65
CA SER A 469 24.60 -12.71 1.40
C SER A 469 24.19 -12.93 2.85
N TRP A 470 24.80 -12.19 3.79
CA TRP A 470 24.31 -12.14 5.18
C TRP A 470 22.90 -11.54 5.27
N ARG A 471 22.50 -10.78 4.24
CA ARG A 471 21.20 -10.12 4.10
C ARG A 471 20.15 -11.09 3.53
N VAL A 472 19.76 -12.07 4.32
CA VAL A 472 18.79 -13.12 3.92
C VAL A 472 17.39 -12.60 3.51
N TRP A 473 17.10 -11.33 3.78
CA TRP A 473 15.86 -10.62 3.43
C TRP A 473 15.92 -9.88 2.07
N GLU A 474 17.10 -9.77 1.44
CA GLU A 474 17.22 -9.22 0.07
C GLU A 474 16.39 -10.08 -0.88
N ASN A 475 15.42 -9.45 -1.55
CA ASN A 475 14.48 -10.08 -2.46
C ASN A 475 14.51 -9.37 -3.81
N HIS A 476 14.72 -10.13 -4.87
CA HIS A 476 14.91 -9.60 -6.21
C HIS A 476 13.79 -10.06 -7.14
N PRO A 477 13.15 -9.14 -7.87
CA PRO A 477 12.07 -9.46 -8.80
C PRO A 477 12.61 -10.09 -10.08
N PHE A 478 11.97 -11.15 -10.54
CA PHE A 478 12.25 -11.82 -11.81
C PHE A 478 10.95 -12.25 -12.49
N SER A 479 10.93 -12.18 -13.82
CA SER A 479 9.85 -12.78 -14.63
C SER A 479 10.03 -14.29 -14.72
N ILE A 480 8.93 -15.01 -14.63
CA ILE A 480 8.87 -16.47 -14.59
C ILE A 480 8.67 -17.00 -16.01
N VAL A 481 9.57 -17.87 -16.44
CA VAL A 481 9.40 -18.72 -17.62
C VAL A 481 9.07 -20.13 -17.15
N ASN A 482 8.04 -20.75 -17.73
CA ASN A 482 7.65 -22.12 -17.38
C ASN A 482 8.37 -23.14 -18.27
N CYS A 483 8.95 -24.16 -17.63
CA CYS A 483 9.68 -25.22 -18.31
C CYS A 483 9.18 -26.61 -17.88
N SER A 484 8.97 -27.48 -18.87
CA SER A 484 8.76 -28.91 -18.66
C SER A 484 10.11 -29.62 -18.70
N LYS A 485 10.33 -30.61 -17.81
CA LYS A 485 11.65 -31.24 -17.58
C LYS A 485 12.35 -31.84 -18.82
N GLY A 486 11.63 -32.06 -19.94
CA GLY A 486 12.24 -32.43 -21.23
C GLY A 486 13.25 -31.42 -21.79
N GLN A 487 13.25 -30.17 -21.31
CA GLN A 487 14.20 -29.10 -21.72
C GLN A 487 15.35 -28.88 -20.70
N LEU A 488 15.53 -29.81 -19.75
CA LEU A 488 16.55 -29.75 -18.68
C LEU A 488 17.52 -30.95 -18.71
N GLY A 489 17.50 -31.73 -19.80
CA GLY A 489 18.35 -32.90 -20.01
C GLY A 489 19.10 -32.84 -21.34
N GLY A 490 19.88 -31.79 -21.55
CA GLY A 490 21.00 -31.84 -22.51
C GLY A 490 22.21 -32.46 -21.80
N GLU A 491 22.88 -33.39 -22.45
CA GLU A 491 23.77 -34.35 -21.79
C GLU A 491 25.04 -33.73 -21.20
N SER A 492 25.46 -34.28 -20.07
CA SER A 492 26.85 -34.25 -19.60
C SER A 492 27.15 -35.55 -18.89
N GLU A 493 26.92 -36.68 -19.57
CA GLU A 493 27.58 -37.93 -19.23
C GLU A 493 29.05 -37.85 -19.64
N VAL A 494 29.85 -37.15 -18.82
CA VAL A 494 31.31 -37.25 -18.89
C VAL A 494 31.71 -38.59 -18.29
N SER A 495 31.63 -39.66 -19.08
CA SER A 495 32.19 -40.96 -18.70
C SER A 495 33.72 -40.86 -18.72
N CYS A 496 34.31 -40.75 -17.52
CA CYS A 496 35.76 -40.86 -17.33
C CYS A 496 36.24 -42.27 -17.70
N SER A 497 36.78 -42.45 -18.91
CA SER A 497 37.60 -43.63 -19.22
C SER A 497 39.02 -43.44 -18.68
N SER A 498 39.34 -44.12 -17.58
CA SER A 498 40.70 -44.24 -17.08
C SER A 498 41.59 -44.99 -18.08
N TYR A 499 42.80 -44.47 -18.31
CA TYR A 499 43.85 -45.15 -19.07
C TYR A 499 44.08 -46.59 -18.60
N HIS A 500 44.01 -47.56 -19.51
CA HIS A 500 44.88 -48.73 -19.47
C HIS A 500 45.20 -49.21 -20.88
N THR A 501 46.49 -49.45 -21.10
CA THR A 501 47.09 -49.82 -22.39
C THR A 501 47.09 -51.35 -22.58
N HIS A 502 47.11 -51.78 -23.85
CA HIS A 502 47.54 -53.09 -24.39
C HIS A 502 46.49 -54.12 -24.85
N SER A 503 46.67 -54.48 -26.13
CA SER A 503 46.66 -55.82 -26.72
C SER A 503 45.34 -56.49 -27.15
N GLU A 504 45.21 -56.53 -28.48
CA GLU A 504 44.66 -57.53 -29.39
C GLU A 504 44.02 -58.85 -28.90
N SER A 505 43.07 -59.29 -29.74
CA SER A 505 42.63 -60.66 -30.07
C SER A 505 41.43 -61.30 -29.32
N ASP A 506 40.40 -61.56 -30.13
CA ASP A 506 39.55 -62.76 -30.25
C ASP A 506 38.88 -63.44 -29.03
N GLY A 507 37.66 -63.94 -29.29
CA GLY A 507 37.10 -65.09 -28.57
C GLY A 507 35.71 -64.87 -28.00
N ALA A 508 34.69 -65.44 -28.65
CA ALA A 508 33.33 -65.49 -28.11
C ALA A 508 33.08 -66.75 -27.24
N ILE A 509 31.87 -66.83 -26.67
CA ILE A 509 31.12 -68.02 -26.19
C ILE A 509 30.86 -68.07 -24.66
N SER A 510 29.57 -68.30 -24.33
CA SER A 510 28.97 -68.53 -23.00
C SER A 510 28.79 -70.06 -22.77
N PRO A 511 27.85 -70.61 -21.96
CA PRO A 511 27.17 -70.18 -20.72
C PRO A 511 27.26 -71.32 -19.64
N THR A 512 26.18 -71.56 -18.87
CA THR A 512 25.86 -72.71 -17.96
C THR A 512 26.54 -72.70 -16.56
N GLU A 513 25.81 -72.61 -15.43
CA GLU A 513 24.84 -73.53 -14.79
C GLU A 513 25.52 -74.76 -14.12
N ALA A 514 25.13 -75.27 -12.94
CA ALA A 514 24.34 -74.75 -11.81
C ALA A 514 24.48 -75.68 -10.56
N ALA A 515 23.99 -75.19 -9.40
CA ALA A 515 23.31 -75.95 -8.32
C ALA A 515 24.06 -76.51 -7.07
N HIS A 516 23.40 -76.26 -5.92
CA HIS A 516 23.39 -76.96 -4.61
C HIS A 516 24.65 -76.97 -3.69
N SER A 517 24.54 -76.84 -2.34
CA SER A 517 23.39 -76.51 -1.46
C SER A 517 23.79 -76.24 0.01
N LYS A 518 23.11 -75.28 0.67
CA LYS A 518 22.72 -75.18 2.12
C LYS A 518 23.81 -75.32 3.22
N GLU A 519 23.75 -74.70 4.41
CA GLU A 519 22.95 -73.66 5.12
C GLU A 519 23.71 -73.37 6.45
N MET A 520 23.50 -72.36 7.31
CA MET A 520 22.60 -71.18 7.41
C MET A 520 23.16 -70.26 8.52
N GLY A 521 23.11 -68.92 8.41
CA GLY A 521 23.56 -68.05 9.52
C GLY A 521 23.69 -66.52 9.30
N VAL A 522 22.56 -65.81 9.32
CA VAL A 522 22.39 -64.41 9.80
C VAL A 522 23.05 -63.23 9.04
N ALA A 523 22.22 -62.17 8.84
CA ALA A 523 22.53 -60.76 8.55
C ALA A 523 23.17 -60.38 7.19
N THR A 524 22.32 -60.02 6.23
CA THR A 524 22.39 -58.69 5.56
C THR A 524 21.08 -58.40 4.83
N SER A 525 20.58 -57.16 4.94
CA SER A 525 19.37 -56.69 4.26
C SER A 525 19.65 -56.38 2.79
N ASN A 526 18.86 -56.95 1.87
CA ASN A 526 19.01 -56.67 0.45
C ASN A 526 17.67 -56.50 -0.28
N ALA A 527 17.71 -55.65 -1.31
CA ALA A 527 16.77 -55.54 -2.42
C ALA A 527 15.26 -55.41 -2.10
N ARG A 528 14.78 -54.16 -1.98
CA ARG A 528 13.52 -53.81 -2.66
C ARG A 528 13.85 -53.43 -4.10
N GLN A 529 13.24 -54.16 -5.04
CA GLN A 529 13.36 -53.92 -6.48
C GLN A 529 13.01 -52.45 -6.79
N ILE A 530 13.93 -51.74 -7.43
CA ILE A 530 13.62 -50.44 -8.03
C ILE A 530 12.82 -50.73 -9.29
N SER A 531 11.50 -50.66 -9.19
CA SER A 531 10.62 -50.57 -10.36
C SER A 531 11.05 -49.40 -11.23
N PRO A 532 10.93 -49.46 -12.57
CA PRO A 532 11.25 -48.32 -13.41
C PRO A 532 10.32 -47.17 -13.05
N SER A 533 10.88 -46.16 -12.37
CA SER A 533 10.18 -44.94 -12.01
C SER A 533 9.83 -44.22 -13.30
N TYR A 534 8.57 -44.35 -13.75
CA TYR A 534 7.96 -43.50 -14.77
C TYR A 534 8.49 -42.07 -14.63
N ASN A 535 9.12 -41.56 -15.70
CA ASN A 535 9.66 -40.21 -15.75
C ASN A 535 8.52 -39.18 -15.68
N LYS A 536 8.02 -38.93 -14.47
CA LYS A 536 7.09 -37.82 -14.21
C LYS A 536 7.80 -36.54 -14.58
N ILE A 537 7.36 -35.92 -15.66
CA ILE A 537 7.68 -34.54 -16.02
C ILE A 537 7.32 -33.70 -14.81
N ARG A 538 8.33 -33.20 -14.10
CA ARG A 538 8.12 -32.31 -12.96
C ARG A 538 8.16 -30.87 -13.48
N PRO A 539 7.15 -30.03 -13.16
CA PRO A 539 7.18 -28.63 -13.54
C PRO A 539 8.33 -27.91 -12.81
N GLY A 540 8.92 -26.95 -13.50
CA GLY A 540 9.92 -26.06 -12.95
C GLY A 540 9.82 -24.68 -13.59
N ILE A 541 10.41 -23.70 -12.92
CA ILE A 541 10.52 -22.34 -13.43
C ILE A 541 11.96 -22.03 -13.82
N THR A 542 12.11 -21.21 -14.86
CA THR A 542 13.38 -20.66 -15.31
C THR A 542 13.34 -19.14 -15.22
N LEU A 543 14.42 -18.53 -14.72
CA LEU A 543 14.58 -17.09 -14.61
C LEU A 543 15.79 -16.65 -15.45
N PHE A 544 15.61 -15.67 -16.33
CA PHE A 544 16.70 -15.02 -17.04
C PHE A 544 17.21 -13.82 -16.25
N VAL A 545 18.51 -13.80 -15.94
CA VAL A 545 19.13 -12.83 -15.03
C VAL A 545 20.29 -12.13 -15.73
N GLN A 546 20.23 -10.80 -15.82
CA GLN A 546 21.39 -10.00 -16.19
C GLN A 546 22.30 -9.78 -14.95
N PRO A 547 23.60 -10.14 -14.98
CA PRO A 547 24.51 -9.83 -13.91
C PRO A 547 24.77 -8.32 -13.89
N LEU A 548 24.50 -7.70 -12.74
CA LEU A 548 24.70 -6.29 -12.45
C LEU A 548 25.64 -6.19 -11.24
N LYS A 549 25.38 -5.28 -10.30
CA LYS A 549 26.10 -5.19 -9.01
C LYS A 549 25.36 -5.97 -7.91
N GLY A 550 26.03 -6.23 -6.80
CA GLY A 550 25.40 -6.87 -5.63
C GLY A 550 25.12 -8.35 -5.85
N MET A 551 23.90 -8.80 -5.56
CA MET A 551 23.53 -10.23 -5.57
C MET A 551 23.76 -10.91 -6.93
N THR A 552 23.40 -10.28 -8.05
CA THR A 552 23.51 -10.94 -9.37
C THR A 552 24.97 -11.10 -9.83
N ALA A 553 25.89 -10.26 -9.36
CA ALA A 553 27.34 -10.50 -9.50
C ALA A 553 27.82 -11.71 -8.68
N LYS A 554 27.17 -12.03 -7.55
CA LYS A 554 27.48 -13.23 -6.75
C LYS A 554 26.91 -14.49 -7.39
N LEU A 555 25.74 -14.41 -8.04
CA LEU A 555 25.19 -15.49 -8.87
C LEU A 555 26.14 -15.86 -10.02
N LEU A 556 26.73 -14.88 -10.70
CA LEU A 556 27.73 -15.11 -11.76
C LEU A 556 28.93 -15.95 -11.26
N LYS A 557 29.37 -15.76 -10.01
CA LYS A 557 30.43 -16.58 -9.38
C LYS A 557 30.02 -18.01 -9.01
N LYS A 558 28.73 -18.36 -9.18
CA LYS A 558 28.17 -19.70 -8.96
C LYS A 558 27.68 -20.35 -10.24
N ALA A 559 27.64 -19.62 -11.35
CA ALA A 559 27.34 -20.17 -12.67
C ALA A 559 28.29 -21.33 -13.00
N ASP A 560 27.73 -22.37 -13.61
CA ASP A 560 28.45 -23.52 -14.19
C ASP A 560 29.24 -24.37 -13.16
N THR A 561 29.14 -24.06 -11.86
CA THR A 561 29.81 -24.82 -10.78
C THR A 561 29.15 -26.16 -10.44
N GLY A 562 27.97 -26.46 -11.01
CA GLY A 562 27.14 -27.63 -10.67
C GLY A 562 26.51 -27.61 -9.27
N ILE A 563 26.93 -26.69 -8.38
CA ILE A 563 26.46 -26.60 -7.00
C ILE A 563 25.15 -25.79 -6.96
N PRO A 564 24.00 -26.39 -6.57
CA PRO A 564 22.74 -25.67 -6.50
C PRO A 564 22.74 -24.63 -5.38
N VAL A 565 22.22 -23.44 -5.67
CA VAL A 565 22.07 -22.35 -4.71
C VAL A 565 20.70 -22.46 -4.03
N PRO A 566 20.61 -22.55 -2.69
CA PRO A 566 19.34 -22.45 -1.97
C PRO A 566 18.59 -21.16 -2.29
N VAL A 567 17.30 -21.28 -2.61
CA VAL A 567 16.42 -20.16 -2.98
C VAL A 567 15.05 -20.29 -2.29
N LEU A 568 14.50 -19.17 -1.84
CA LEU A 568 13.07 -19.05 -1.46
C LEU A 568 12.36 -18.25 -2.54
N ILE A 569 11.12 -18.63 -2.87
CA ILE A 569 10.36 -18.08 -3.99
C ILE A 569 9.01 -17.55 -3.49
N GLU A 570 8.83 -16.23 -3.56
CA GLU A 570 7.56 -15.53 -3.37
C GLU A 570 6.96 -15.23 -4.74
N SER A 571 6.07 -16.09 -5.26
CA SER A 571 5.65 -16.06 -6.67
C SER A 571 4.17 -15.73 -6.91
N SER A 572 3.78 -15.76 -8.19
CA SER A 572 2.42 -15.49 -8.69
C SER A 572 2.01 -14.04 -8.48
N TYR A 573 2.91 -13.12 -8.84
CA TYR A 573 2.64 -11.68 -9.00
C TYR A 573 2.49 -11.32 -10.49
N GLY A 574 1.95 -10.13 -10.77
CA GLY A 574 1.57 -9.75 -12.13
C GLY A 574 0.17 -10.25 -12.47
N HIS A 575 -0.82 -9.89 -11.66
CA HIS A 575 -2.23 -10.22 -11.90
C HIS A 575 -2.89 -9.32 -12.96
N HIS A 576 -2.14 -8.82 -13.96
CA HIS A 576 -2.79 -8.55 -15.24
C HIS A 576 -3.35 -9.89 -15.69
N HIS A 577 -4.68 -10.00 -15.74
CA HIS A 577 -5.31 -11.28 -16.04
C HIS A 577 -4.71 -11.80 -17.35
N TYR A 578 -4.42 -13.11 -17.39
CA TYR A 578 -3.98 -13.79 -18.60
C TYR A 578 -4.90 -13.45 -19.81
N SER A 579 -6.19 -13.16 -19.58
CA SER A 579 -7.16 -12.68 -20.58
C SER A 579 -6.80 -11.37 -21.30
N ASP A 580 -5.96 -10.51 -20.72
CA ASP A 580 -5.48 -9.28 -21.38
C ASP A 580 -4.29 -9.57 -22.32
N LEU A 581 -3.57 -10.67 -22.08
CA LEU A 581 -2.43 -11.16 -22.88
C LEU A 581 -2.81 -12.27 -23.88
N VAL A 582 -3.92 -12.96 -23.66
CA VAL A 582 -4.46 -14.01 -24.54
C VAL A 582 -5.32 -13.36 -25.64
N PRO A 583 -5.26 -13.86 -26.90
CA PRO A 583 -6.16 -13.44 -27.97
C PRO A 583 -7.63 -13.53 -27.57
N THR A 584 -8.42 -12.56 -28.02
CA THR A 584 -9.86 -12.48 -27.74
C THR A 584 -10.62 -12.29 -29.06
N PRO A 585 -11.94 -12.58 -29.14
CA PRO A 585 -12.73 -12.25 -30.33
C PRO A 585 -12.65 -10.77 -30.73
N GLU A 586 -12.42 -9.89 -29.75
CA GLU A 586 -12.31 -8.44 -29.94
C GLU A 586 -10.91 -7.98 -30.40
N TYR A 587 -9.86 -8.72 -30.00
CA TYR A 587 -8.49 -8.51 -30.44
C TYR A 587 -7.84 -9.89 -30.72
N PRO A 588 -8.05 -10.47 -31.91
CA PRO A 588 -7.51 -11.79 -32.27
C PRO A 588 -6.02 -11.75 -32.60
N ASN A 589 -5.46 -10.60 -32.99
CA ASN A 589 -4.05 -10.44 -33.31
C ASN A 589 -3.22 -10.04 -32.09
N THR A 590 -2.01 -10.58 -31.97
CA THR A 590 -1.06 -10.30 -30.88
C THR A 590 0.30 -9.90 -31.45
N LEU A 591 0.73 -8.67 -31.15
CA LEU A 591 2.00 -8.09 -31.56
C LEU A 591 2.89 -7.85 -30.34
N VAL A 592 3.95 -8.63 -30.19
CA VAL A 592 4.86 -8.59 -29.04
C VAL A 592 6.14 -7.84 -29.41
N ILE A 593 6.48 -6.78 -28.67
CA ILE A 593 7.72 -6.02 -28.81
C ILE A 593 8.57 -6.19 -27.56
N SER A 594 9.73 -6.81 -27.72
CA SER A 594 10.64 -7.18 -26.63
C SER A 594 12.02 -6.54 -26.77
N GLY A 595 12.64 -6.19 -25.64
CA GLY A 595 14.00 -5.67 -25.57
C GLY A 595 14.88 -6.39 -24.53
N GLY A 596 15.93 -7.08 -24.98
CA GLY A 596 16.87 -7.81 -24.13
C GLY A 596 16.17 -8.91 -23.33
N VAL A 597 16.41 -8.95 -22.01
CA VAL A 597 15.73 -9.89 -21.08
C VAL A 597 14.22 -9.67 -20.95
N GLY A 598 13.67 -8.59 -21.52
CA GLY A 598 12.21 -8.36 -21.55
C GLY A 598 11.42 -9.53 -22.15
N ILE A 599 12.06 -10.36 -22.97
CA ILE A 599 11.47 -11.58 -23.53
C ILE A 599 10.89 -12.49 -22.43
N ALA A 600 11.53 -12.55 -21.26
CA ALA A 600 11.09 -13.38 -20.13
C ALA A 600 9.73 -12.94 -19.55
N GLY A 601 9.33 -11.67 -19.69
CA GLY A 601 8.03 -11.18 -19.25
C GLY A 601 6.88 -11.56 -20.19
N VAL A 602 7.17 -11.75 -21.48
CA VAL A 602 6.17 -12.01 -22.55
C VAL A 602 6.17 -13.45 -23.05
N LEU A 603 7.16 -14.27 -22.65
CA LEU A 603 7.32 -15.64 -23.13
C LEU A 603 6.14 -16.56 -22.78
N SER A 604 5.47 -16.31 -21.65
CA SER A 604 4.24 -17.01 -21.25
C SER A 604 3.06 -16.77 -22.20
N CYS A 605 2.90 -15.53 -22.70
CA CYS A 605 1.92 -15.19 -23.73
C CYS A 605 2.24 -15.93 -25.05
N LEU A 606 3.51 -15.92 -25.47
CA LEU A 606 3.96 -16.62 -26.68
C LEU A 606 3.73 -18.14 -26.57
N GLN A 607 4.12 -18.77 -25.46
CA GLN A 607 3.89 -20.19 -25.19
C GLN A 607 2.40 -20.57 -25.22
N THR A 608 1.51 -19.67 -24.79
CA THR A 608 0.06 -19.92 -24.83
C THR A 608 -0.47 -20.03 -26.26
N SER A 609 0.04 -19.19 -27.17
CA SER A 609 -0.28 -19.23 -28.60
C SER A 609 0.21 -20.50 -29.34
N LEU A 610 1.09 -21.28 -28.70
CA LEU A 610 1.64 -22.53 -29.21
C LEU A 610 1.01 -23.78 -28.58
N SER A 611 0.11 -23.62 -27.62
CA SER A 611 -0.53 -24.76 -26.96
C SER A 611 -1.42 -25.53 -27.94
N MET A 612 -1.28 -26.86 -27.99
CA MET A 612 -1.95 -27.74 -28.98
C MET A 612 -3.50 -27.66 -28.97
N PHE A 613 -4.09 -27.09 -27.90
CA PHE A 613 -5.53 -26.86 -27.76
C PHE A 613 -5.98 -25.45 -28.17
N ALA A 614 -5.06 -24.50 -28.35
CA ALA A 614 -5.37 -23.16 -28.84
C ALA A 614 -5.31 -23.15 -30.38
N ARG A 615 -6.48 -23.07 -31.03
CA ARG A 615 -6.51 -22.60 -32.42
C ARG A 615 -6.09 -21.13 -32.42
N PRO A 616 -5.11 -20.69 -33.22
CA PRO A 616 -4.77 -19.28 -33.32
C PRO A 616 -5.99 -18.51 -33.85
N MET A 617 -6.53 -17.61 -33.04
CA MET A 617 -7.69 -16.79 -33.41
C MET A 617 -7.33 -15.72 -34.45
N GLY A 618 -6.06 -15.32 -34.48
CA GLY A 618 -5.48 -14.38 -35.43
C GLY A 618 -3.96 -14.58 -35.49
N THR A 619 -3.22 -13.56 -35.93
CA THR A 619 -1.77 -13.63 -36.09
C THR A 619 -1.00 -13.34 -34.79
N THR A 620 0.08 -14.08 -34.54
CA THR A 620 1.01 -13.82 -33.44
C THR A 620 2.38 -13.45 -34.01
N LYS A 621 2.84 -12.22 -33.73
CA LYS A 621 4.12 -11.71 -34.22
C LYS A 621 5.02 -11.29 -33.07
N LEU A 622 6.29 -11.68 -33.14
CA LEU A 622 7.33 -11.30 -32.17
C LEU A 622 8.40 -10.45 -32.86
N PHE A 623 8.56 -9.21 -32.39
CA PHE A 623 9.68 -8.35 -32.70
C PHE A 623 10.58 -8.26 -31.46
N TRP A 624 11.83 -8.74 -31.55
CA TRP A 624 12.74 -8.78 -30.41
C TRP A 624 14.11 -8.16 -30.72
N GLY A 625 14.46 -7.09 -30.02
CA GLY A 625 15.79 -6.48 -30.06
C GLY A 625 16.70 -7.03 -28.97
N VAL A 626 17.85 -7.59 -29.32
CA VAL A 626 18.81 -8.23 -28.39
C VAL A 626 20.25 -7.87 -28.73
N LYS A 627 21.16 -7.95 -27.75
CA LYS A 627 22.58 -7.56 -27.94
C LYS A 627 23.51 -8.71 -28.32
N GLN A 628 23.14 -9.95 -28.04
CA GLN A 628 23.96 -11.17 -28.23
C GLN A 628 23.04 -12.33 -28.64
N HIS A 629 23.59 -13.29 -29.38
CA HIS A 629 22.83 -14.39 -29.99
C HIS A 629 22.41 -15.47 -28.98
N GLY A 630 23.23 -15.78 -27.96
CA GLY A 630 23.02 -16.93 -27.08
C GLY A 630 21.66 -16.96 -26.35
N LEU A 631 21.14 -15.79 -25.95
CA LEU A 631 19.79 -15.71 -25.36
C LEU A 631 18.69 -16.08 -26.38
N VAL A 632 18.91 -15.82 -27.68
CA VAL A 632 17.97 -16.19 -28.76
C VAL A 632 17.90 -17.71 -28.90
N ASP A 633 19.04 -18.40 -28.91
CA ASP A 633 19.09 -19.87 -29.06
C ASP A 633 18.40 -20.59 -27.89
N VAL A 634 18.61 -20.11 -26.67
CA VAL A 634 17.95 -20.65 -25.47
C VAL A 634 16.44 -20.41 -25.50
N VAL A 635 15.97 -19.22 -25.93
CA VAL A 635 14.53 -18.96 -26.03
C VAL A 635 13.90 -19.71 -27.21
N LYS A 636 14.57 -19.81 -28.37
CA LYS A 636 14.10 -20.57 -29.54
C LYS A 636 13.96 -22.06 -29.21
N SER A 637 14.94 -22.66 -28.53
CA SER A 637 14.87 -24.06 -28.08
C SER A 637 13.80 -24.30 -26.99
N MET A 638 13.54 -23.33 -26.11
CA MET A 638 12.40 -23.37 -25.17
C MET A 638 11.03 -23.31 -25.87
N ILE A 639 10.95 -22.65 -27.03
CA ILE A 639 9.70 -22.46 -27.79
C ILE A 639 9.43 -23.63 -28.75
N VAL A 640 10.42 -24.04 -29.55
CA VAL A 640 10.26 -25.04 -30.62
C VAL A 640 10.44 -26.47 -30.11
N GLY A 641 11.31 -26.67 -29.10
CA GLY A 641 11.49 -27.95 -28.41
C GLY A 641 12.36 -28.97 -29.14
N GLY A 642 13.64 -29.04 -28.78
CA GLY A 642 14.58 -30.10 -29.20
C GLY A 642 15.28 -29.85 -30.53
N ASP A 643 16.56 -30.19 -30.57
CA ASP A 643 17.55 -30.13 -31.67
C ASP A 643 17.22 -29.25 -32.89
N VAL A 644 17.90 -28.10 -32.93
CA VAL A 644 17.97 -27.19 -34.07
C VAL A 644 18.72 -27.87 -35.22
N SER A 645 17.99 -28.70 -35.97
CA SER A 645 18.39 -29.08 -37.32
C SER A 645 18.59 -27.81 -38.15
N GLU A 646 19.70 -27.71 -38.88
CA GLU A 646 20.12 -26.49 -39.57
C GLU A 646 19.13 -26.01 -40.65
N GLU A 647 18.13 -25.21 -40.28
CA GLU A 647 17.56 -24.24 -41.22
C GLU A 647 18.60 -23.14 -41.47
N LYS A 648 19.42 -23.35 -42.51
CA LYS A 648 20.26 -22.32 -43.13
C LYS A 648 19.37 -21.28 -43.85
N GLY A 649 18.62 -20.53 -43.07
CA GLY A 649 17.86 -19.35 -43.49
C GLY A 649 18.67 -18.08 -43.22
N ASP A 650 18.82 -17.24 -44.26
CA ASP A 650 19.45 -15.92 -44.14
C ASP A 650 18.72 -15.08 -43.07
N GLY A 651 19.47 -14.49 -42.14
CA GLY A 651 19.05 -14.24 -40.75
C GLY A 651 18.02 -13.10 -40.54
N ARG A 652 16.85 -13.16 -41.19
CA ARG A 652 15.86 -12.06 -41.20
C ARG A 652 14.39 -12.43 -40.97
N ALA A 653 14.00 -13.69 -41.07
CA ALA A 653 12.73 -14.18 -40.54
C ALA A 653 12.81 -15.70 -40.35
N SER A 654 12.60 -16.19 -39.13
CA SER A 654 12.43 -17.63 -38.87
C SER A 654 11.14 -17.81 -38.08
N ASN A 655 10.17 -18.54 -38.63
CA ASN A 655 8.92 -18.77 -37.93
C ASN A 655 9.16 -19.78 -36.80
N TRP A 656 8.83 -19.40 -35.56
CA TRP A 656 8.96 -20.29 -34.41
C TRP A 656 7.62 -21.00 -34.21
N GLY A 657 7.41 -22.06 -35.01
CA GLY A 657 6.10 -22.68 -35.16
C GLY A 657 5.12 -21.72 -35.82
N HIS A 658 4.03 -21.39 -35.13
CA HIS A 658 3.01 -20.45 -35.62
C HIS A 658 3.31 -18.95 -35.32
N ILE A 659 4.45 -18.65 -34.70
CA ILE A 659 4.85 -17.27 -34.39
C ILE A 659 5.77 -16.74 -35.49
N GLU A 660 5.37 -15.63 -36.12
CA GLU A 660 6.24 -14.88 -37.04
C GLU A 660 7.29 -14.12 -36.22
N THR A 661 8.57 -14.50 -36.30
CA THR A 661 9.63 -13.87 -35.47
C THR A 661 10.63 -13.05 -36.27
N HIS A 662 10.84 -11.83 -35.77
CA HIS A 662 11.75 -10.81 -36.30
C HIS A 662 12.73 -10.42 -35.19
N VAL A 663 13.95 -10.98 -35.24
CA VAL A 663 14.99 -10.74 -34.23
C VAL A 663 16.03 -9.77 -34.77
N SER A 664 16.22 -8.64 -34.09
CA SER A 664 17.27 -7.67 -34.39
C SER A 664 18.43 -7.84 -33.41
N ILE A 665 19.59 -8.27 -33.91
CA ILE A 665 20.78 -8.56 -33.08
C ILE A 665 21.80 -7.44 -33.24
N GLY A 666 22.18 -6.80 -32.14
CA GLY A 666 23.15 -5.69 -32.11
C GLY A 666 22.60 -4.34 -32.59
N GLU A 667 21.57 -4.34 -33.44
CA GLU A 667 20.92 -3.15 -33.99
C GLU A 667 19.75 -2.62 -33.15
N ARG A 668 19.40 -1.34 -33.35
CA ARG A 668 18.20 -0.73 -32.74
C ARG A 668 17.02 -0.83 -33.70
N MET A 669 16.00 -1.58 -33.29
CA MET A 669 14.72 -1.69 -33.99
C MET A 669 14.00 -0.34 -34.12
N ASP A 670 13.49 -0.03 -35.33
CA ASP A 670 12.58 1.09 -35.55
C ASP A 670 11.15 0.69 -35.15
N ILE A 671 10.83 0.96 -33.88
CA ILE A 671 9.52 0.73 -33.28
C ILE A 671 8.41 1.47 -34.04
N LYS A 672 8.70 2.64 -34.61
CA LYS A 672 7.71 3.43 -35.37
C LYS A 672 7.39 2.74 -36.68
N GLN A 673 8.41 2.36 -37.45
CA GLN A 673 8.19 1.66 -38.72
C GLN A 673 7.45 0.34 -38.51
N VAL A 674 7.85 -0.45 -37.51
CA VAL A 674 7.21 -1.73 -37.16
C VAL A 674 5.74 -1.52 -36.76
N LEU A 675 5.46 -0.68 -35.76
CA LEU A 675 4.08 -0.49 -35.28
C LEU A 675 3.16 0.11 -36.36
N THR A 676 3.63 1.11 -37.11
CA THR A 676 2.82 1.69 -38.19
C THR A 676 2.50 0.64 -39.25
N LYS A 677 3.51 -0.08 -39.76
CA LYS A 677 3.31 -1.12 -40.79
C LYS A 677 2.40 -2.25 -40.33
N GLU A 678 2.60 -2.79 -39.14
CA GLU A 678 1.85 -3.97 -38.69
C GLU A 678 0.43 -3.62 -38.22
N LEU A 679 0.18 -2.40 -37.73
CA LEU A 679 -1.13 -1.98 -37.23
C LEU A 679 -2.02 -1.32 -38.31
N GLU A 680 -1.45 -0.61 -39.30
CA GLU A 680 -2.25 -0.07 -40.42
C GLU A 680 -2.75 -1.18 -41.36
N ASN A 681 -2.02 -2.29 -41.47
CA ASN A 681 -2.42 -3.47 -42.24
C ASN A 681 -3.34 -4.43 -41.47
N ALA A 682 -3.61 -4.19 -40.18
CA ALA A 682 -4.45 -5.05 -39.36
C ALA A 682 -5.95 -4.71 -39.57
N VAL A 683 -6.69 -5.64 -40.19
CA VAL A 683 -8.14 -5.53 -40.41
C VAL A 683 -8.93 -5.72 -39.11
N GLU A 684 -8.41 -6.55 -38.20
CA GLU A 684 -9.03 -6.91 -36.92
C GLU A 684 -8.23 -6.34 -35.74
N GLY A 685 -8.82 -6.39 -34.54
CA GLY A 685 -8.19 -5.85 -33.33
C GLY A 685 -6.82 -6.46 -33.02
N THR A 686 -5.85 -5.61 -32.68
CA THR A 686 -4.49 -6.03 -32.31
C THR A 686 -4.15 -5.64 -30.88
N THR A 687 -3.70 -6.62 -30.09
CA THR A 687 -3.12 -6.40 -28.76
C THR A 687 -1.61 -6.22 -28.91
N VAL A 688 -1.08 -5.07 -28.50
CA VAL A 688 0.34 -4.73 -28.55
C VAL A 688 0.94 -4.84 -27.16
N ILE A 689 1.80 -5.83 -26.96
CA ILE A 689 2.44 -6.12 -25.67
C ILE A 689 3.89 -5.69 -25.73
N VAL A 690 4.33 -4.82 -24.82
CA VAL A 690 5.67 -4.23 -24.84
C VAL A 690 6.40 -4.49 -23.52
N CYS A 691 7.59 -5.11 -23.60
CA CYS A 691 8.44 -5.37 -22.44
C CYS A 691 9.93 -5.09 -22.75
N GLY A 692 10.52 -4.10 -22.09
CA GLY A 692 11.94 -3.78 -22.30
C GLY A 692 12.36 -2.40 -21.75
N PRO A 693 13.32 -1.71 -22.40
CA PRO A 693 13.82 -0.42 -21.94
C PRO A 693 12.72 0.65 -21.86
N LEU A 694 12.72 1.46 -20.80
CA LEU A 694 11.68 2.47 -20.52
C LEU A 694 11.38 3.42 -21.69
N GLY A 695 12.40 3.81 -22.47
CA GLY A 695 12.22 4.65 -23.66
C GLY A 695 11.50 3.94 -24.81
N MET A 696 11.70 2.63 -24.99
CA MET A 696 10.98 1.82 -25.96
C MET A 696 9.50 1.70 -25.57
N CYS A 697 9.21 1.54 -24.28
CA CYS A 697 7.83 1.53 -23.78
C CYS A 697 7.12 2.87 -24.06
N ASP A 698 7.79 4.00 -23.76
CA ASP A 698 7.27 5.34 -24.05
C ASP A 698 7.06 5.57 -25.56
N ASP A 699 8.03 5.22 -26.41
CA ASP A 699 7.89 5.33 -27.87
C ASP A 699 6.68 4.53 -28.36
N ALA A 700 6.58 3.24 -27.98
CA ALA A 700 5.48 2.36 -28.38
C ALA A 700 4.10 2.83 -27.88
N ARG A 701 4.01 3.30 -26.62
CA ARG A 701 2.78 3.89 -26.03
C ARG A 701 2.29 5.06 -26.88
N ASN A 702 3.19 5.98 -27.23
CA ASN A 702 2.84 7.17 -28.00
C ASN A 702 2.39 6.81 -29.42
N ILE A 703 3.04 5.83 -30.07
CA ILE A 703 2.69 5.38 -31.41
C ILE A 703 1.33 4.66 -31.42
N CYS A 704 1.12 3.70 -30.51
CA CYS A 704 -0.16 2.99 -30.37
C CYS A 704 -1.31 3.97 -30.07
N SER A 705 -1.09 4.92 -29.15
CA SER A 705 -2.05 6.01 -28.89
C SER A 705 -2.30 6.88 -30.13
N GLY A 706 -1.27 7.15 -30.93
CA GLY A 706 -1.40 7.89 -32.18
C GLY A 706 -2.31 7.18 -33.18
N LEU A 707 -2.05 5.90 -33.45
CA LEU A 707 -2.80 5.09 -34.41
C LEU A 707 -4.25 4.82 -33.95
N ALA A 708 -4.45 4.53 -32.67
CA ALA A 708 -5.78 4.33 -32.09
C ALA A 708 -6.70 5.55 -32.20
N ARG A 709 -6.16 6.78 -32.11
CA ARG A 709 -6.94 8.02 -32.35
C ARG A 709 -7.46 8.10 -33.79
N HIS A 710 -6.67 7.64 -34.76
CA HIS A 710 -7.06 7.58 -36.18
C HIS A 710 -8.04 6.44 -36.50
N GLY A 711 -8.37 5.59 -35.52
CA GLY A 711 -9.42 4.56 -35.64
C GLY A 711 -8.91 3.12 -35.67
N VAL A 712 -7.60 2.88 -35.61
CA VAL A 712 -7.06 1.53 -35.57
C VAL A 712 -7.45 0.84 -34.25
N PRO A 713 -8.03 -0.37 -34.26
CA PRO A 713 -8.46 -1.08 -33.05
C PRO A 713 -7.27 -1.69 -32.29
N VAL A 714 -6.53 -0.85 -31.56
CA VAL A 714 -5.34 -1.25 -30.78
C VAL A 714 -5.64 -1.33 -29.28
N ARG A 715 -5.15 -2.38 -28.61
CA ARG A 715 -5.04 -2.47 -27.14
C ARG A 715 -3.57 -2.48 -26.75
N TYR A 716 -3.11 -1.48 -26.01
CA TYR A 716 -1.72 -1.38 -25.57
C TYR A 716 -1.55 -1.99 -24.17
N VAL A 717 -0.52 -2.81 -23.99
CA VAL A 717 -0.13 -3.42 -22.70
C VAL A 717 1.37 -3.20 -22.49
N GLU A 718 1.74 -2.46 -21.44
CA GLU A 718 3.14 -2.38 -20.99
C GLU A 718 3.37 -3.41 -19.88
N GLU A 719 4.11 -4.48 -20.20
CA GLU A 719 4.65 -5.39 -19.20
C GLU A 719 6.00 -4.83 -18.73
N SER A 720 5.98 -4.06 -17.64
CA SER A 720 7.21 -3.51 -17.05
C SER A 720 7.23 -3.59 -15.51
N PHE A 721 8.36 -4.04 -15.00
CA PHE A 721 8.62 -4.06 -13.56
C PHE A 721 9.41 -2.81 -13.15
N THR A 722 8.72 -1.76 -12.72
CA THR A 722 9.30 -0.49 -12.25
C THR A 722 9.32 -0.38 -10.72
N TRP A 723 10.38 0.23 -10.15
CA TRP A 723 10.61 0.42 -8.70
C TRP A 723 10.78 1.90 -8.31
#